data_AF-B4WFY6-F1
#
_entry.id   AF-B4WFY6-F1
#
_cell.length_a   1.000
_cell.length_b   1.000
_cell.length_c   1.000
_cell.angle_alpha   90.00
_cell.angle_beta   90.00
_cell.angle_gamma   90.00
#
_symmetry.space_group_name_H-M   'P 1'
#
loop_
_entity.id
_entity.type
_entity.pdbx_description
1 polymer ?
#
loop_
_entity_poly.entity_id
_entity_poly.type
_entity_poly.pdbx_seq_one_letter_code
_entity_poly.pdbx_strand_id
1 'polypeptide(L)'
;MKISSTSFEASTANAMPVPGAPGLGDSLYPNFGNGGYDVQKYDVALDISDVLTSTLVGTTTITATAIQSLSSFNLDFIGFDIDSIFVDGEPADFTRTGQELTITPSDPLVEGAEFTAVVTYSGSPKPITSVAIPVPTGWVIFDGGSFVLSEPDGAANYYPVNDHPLDKAAYTFQVTVPEAFEVSANGVLEQTTDDGNTKTYVFEARDPMASYLTTLNITSGFNIETSVSKTGVPIRNYFAEGLPDDQLDLFDLQPEMVDFFSDIFGPYPFEVYGAVVMDTNTGTALETQTLSIFGTNNLGRSSLEGTIAHEAAHQWLGNDVALADWSDIWLNEGFATYSEGLWFENSRSAEALDEWVVDTYGFVEEFFEFFTPPGEPQADDLFNPGVYEWGALALHDLRIEVGDQTWFDIVRTYYDTYQGGNVITEDLVDIAESVSGMQLESFFDRWIYNDYLAPIPELDLVFDGHIVGDETANTLLGERTDDVMFAGGGDDVVAGGGGDDVIFGEFGDDILRGDRNNRSVQNGATGDDIIYGGAGRDRIGGKGGNDKLYGDEDDDLIWGDNGDDLLWGGRGNDGLYGGQGRDTFVLAPGEGTDSLYDFTQGQDVFGLTQALSFEALSFATVGTTTQISFEDEVLIEVIDFMTALSSTDFVSVV
;
A
#
# COMPACT_ATOMS: atom_id res chain seq x y z
N MET A 1 59.04 21.99 12.94
CA MET A 1 58.09 23.11 13.06
C MET A 1 56.87 22.53 13.77
N LYS A 2 56.61 22.93 15.02
CA LYS A 2 55.49 22.43 15.82
C LYS A 2 54.20 22.99 15.23
N ILE A 3 53.27 22.13 14.83
CA ILE A 3 51.88 22.51 14.59
C ILE A 3 51.09 22.00 15.79
N SER A 4 50.50 22.96 16.51
CA SER A 4 49.68 22.76 17.69
C SER A 4 48.36 22.13 17.27
N SER A 5 47.99 21.00 17.86
CA SER A 5 46.64 20.45 17.81
C SER A 5 45.72 21.31 18.69
N THR A 6 44.97 22.21 18.08
CA THR A 6 43.77 22.77 18.69
C THR A 6 42.66 21.75 18.53
N SER A 7 42.26 21.13 19.64
CA SER A 7 41.00 20.42 19.78
C SER A 7 39.85 21.39 19.52
N PHE A 8 39.14 21.22 18.41
CA PHE A 8 37.78 21.71 18.31
C PHE A 8 36.92 20.76 19.15
N GLU A 9 36.58 21.18 20.36
CA GLU A 9 35.33 20.72 20.96
C GLU A 9 34.22 21.26 20.05
N ALA A 10 33.59 20.36 19.29
CA ALA A 10 32.31 20.64 18.69
C ALA A 10 31.33 20.84 19.85
N SER A 11 31.05 22.10 20.16
CA SER A 11 29.86 22.49 20.91
C SER A 11 28.68 21.93 20.13
N THR A 12 28.09 20.83 20.59
CA THR A 12 26.71 20.48 20.26
C THR A 12 25.85 21.62 20.78
N ALA A 13 25.56 22.58 19.91
CA ALA A 13 24.48 23.52 20.19
C ALA A 13 23.24 22.65 20.30
N ASN A 14 22.70 22.45 21.51
CA ASN A 14 21.40 21.82 21.70
C ASN A 14 20.43 22.56 20.78
N ALA A 15 19.89 21.85 19.79
CA ALA A 15 18.81 22.39 18.97
C ALA A 15 17.70 22.85 19.92
N MET A 16 17.08 24.00 19.62
CA MET A 16 15.94 24.45 20.40
C MET A 16 14.85 23.37 20.32
N PRO A 17 14.24 22.97 21.45
CA PRO A 17 13.13 22.02 21.41
C PRO A 17 12.00 22.55 20.53
N VAL A 18 11.45 21.68 19.67
CA VAL A 18 10.34 22.01 18.76
C VAL A 18 9.18 21.03 18.98
N PRO A 19 7.94 21.36 18.58
CA PRO A 19 6.83 20.41 18.64
C PRO A 19 7.11 19.16 17.79
N GLY A 20 6.65 18.00 18.25
CA GLY A 20 6.51 16.80 17.43
C GLY A 20 5.54 17.02 16.28
N ALA A 21 5.61 16.15 15.27
CA ALA A 21 4.71 16.20 14.12
C ALA A 21 3.37 15.52 14.50
N PRO A 22 2.22 16.09 14.12
CA PRO A 22 0.89 15.52 14.39
C PRO A 22 0.47 14.43 13.37
N GLY A 23 1.45 13.72 12.81
CA GLY A 23 1.31 12.82 11.66
C GLY A 23 2.67 12.27 11.26
N LEU A 24 2.72 11.03 10.76
CA LEU A 24 3.95 10.43 10.20
C LEU A 24 4.14 10.67 8.70
N GLY A 25 3.11 11.19 8.02
CA GLY A 25 3.19 11.58 6.61
C GLY A 25 2.72 10.51 5.62
N ASP A 26 1.90 9.56 6.08
CA ASP A 26 1.20 8.59 5.23
C ASP A 26 0.42 9.28 4.09
N SER A 27 0.45 8.70 2.91
CA SER A 27 -0.10 9.28 1.70
C SER A 27 -1.64 9.37 1.71
N LEU A 28 -2.32 8.39 2.30
CA LEU A 28 -3.77 8.31 2.39
C LEU A 28 -4.29 8.97 3.67
N TYR A 29 -3.55 8.84 4.76
CA TYR A 29 -3.91 9.34 6.08
C TYR A 29 -2.80 10.20 6.72
N PRO A 30 -2.54 11.42 6.22
CA PRO A 30 -1.40 12.24 6.67
C PRO A 30 -1.35 12.61 8.16
N ASN A 31 -2.46 12.43 8.89
CA ASN A 31 -2.57 12.70 10.32
C ASN A 31 -2.55 11.42 11.18
N PHE A 32 -2.29 10.25 10.60
CA PHE A 32 -2.11 9.02 11.37
C PHE A 32 -0.68 8.97 11.93
N GLY A 33 -0.59 8.50 13.17
CA GLY A 33 0.65 8.52 13.93
C GLY A 33 1.16 9.93 14.20
N ASN A 34 2.36 10.00 14.77
CA ASN A 34 2.93 11.17 15.41
C ASN A 34 4.45 11.07 15.34
N GLY A 35 5.09 12.16 14.92
CA GLY A 35 6.53 12.21 14.74
C GLY A 35 7.29 12.85 15.90
N GLY A 36 8.58 12.55 15.97
CA GLY A 36 9.51 13.16 16.92
C GLY A 36 9.87 12.29 18.12
N TYR A 37 9.23 11.12 18.26
CA TYR A 37 9.58 10.07 19.20
C TYR A 37 9.30 8.68 18.58
N ASP A 38 9.78 7.63 19.23
CA ASP A 38 9.64 6.21 18.86
C ASP A 38 9.18 5.44 20.12
N VAL A 39 8.02 4.79 20.06
CA VAL A 39 7.44 4.11 21.22
C VAL A 39 8.02 2.71 21.38
N GLN A 40 8.58 2.46 22.55
CA GLN A 40 9.15 1.16 22.88
C GLN A 40 8.12 0.22 23.49
N LYS A 41 7.21 0.76 24.31
CA LYS A 41 6.24 -0.05 25.06
C LYS A 41 4.99 0.72 25.47
N TYR A 42 3.85 0.04 25.39
CA TYR A 42 2.60 0.42 26.06
C TYR A 42 2.27 -0.53 27.22
N ASP A 43 1.99 0.01 28.40
CA ASP A 43 1.28 -0.69 29.47
C ASP A 43 -0.16 -0.15 29.52
N VAL A 44 -1.12 -0.90 28.97
CA VAL A 44 -2.54 -0.54 28.89
C VAL A 44 -3.29 -1.21 30.04
N ALA A 45 -3.57 -0.45 31.10
CA ALA A 45 -4.30 -0.91 32.26
C ALA A 45 -5.75 -0.41 32.26
N LEU A 46 -6.72 -1.31 32.33
CA LEU A 46 -8.15 -0.99 32.22
C LEU A 46 -8.93 -1.61 33.36
N ASP A 47 -9.68 -0.77 34.08
CA ASP A 47 -10.62 -1.18 35.10
C ASP A 47 -12.04 -0.98 34.57
N ILE A 48 -12.68 -2.07 34.15
CA ILE A 48 -13.98 -2.09 33.49
C ILE A 48 -15.04 -2.40 34.54
N SER A 49 -15.72 -1.35 34.98
CA SER A 49 -16.73 -1.43 36.04
C SER A 49 -18.09 -1.98 35.56
N ASP A 50 -18.40 -1.80 34.28
CA ASP A 50 -19.60 -2.33 33.63
C ASP A 50 -19.28 -2.74 32.19
N VAL A 51 -19.25 -4.04 31.94
CA VAL A 51 -18.92 -4.63 30.64
C VAL A 51 -19.98 -4.28 29.58
N LEU A 52 -21.25 -4.27 29.95
CA LEU A 52 -22.36 -4.09 28.99
C LEU A 52 -22.42 -2.67 28.41
N THR A 53 -21.85 -1.70 29.12
CA THR A 53 -21.69 -0.32 28.65
C THR A 53 -20.23 0.04 28.42
N SER A 54 -19.32 -0.91 28.67
CA SER A 54 -17.86 -0.72 28.70
C SER A 54 -17.44 0.54 29.48
N THR A 55 -18.11 0.81 30.60
CA THR A 55 -17.75 1.92 31.48
C THR A 55 -16.46 1.58 32.22
N LEU A 56 -15.40 2.33 31.95
CA LEU A 56 -14.06 2.00 32.43
C LEU A 56 -13.27 3.22 32.91
N VAL A 57 -12.22 2.94 33.68
CA VAL A 57 -11.09 3.82 33.93
C VAL A 57 -9.85 3.17 33.32
N GLY A 58 -9.20 3.86 32.40
CA GLY A 58 -7.97 3.43 31.77
C GLY A 58 -6.76 4.20 32.30
N THR A 59 -5.62 3.55 32.32
CA THR A 59 -4.31 4.17 32.50
C THR A 59 -3.34 3.55 31.51
N THR A 60 -2.89 4.34 30.55
CA THR A 60 -1.88 3.93 29.58
C THR A 60 -0.55 4.57 29.96
N THR A 61 0.46 3.73 30.18
CA THR A 61 1.84 4.17 30.34
C THR A 61 2.58 3.90 29.03
N ILE A 62 3.21 4.93 28.50
CA ILE A 62 3.90 4.91 27.21
C ILE A 62 5.37 5.17 27.51
N THR A 63 6.22 4.20 27.17
CA THR A 63 7.69 4.34 27.25
C THR A 63 8.21 4.59 25.84
N ALA A 64 8.86 5.73 25.63
CA ALA A 64 9.29 6.15 24.30
C ALA A 64 10.66 6.82 24.32
N THR A 65 11.35 6.81 23.18
CA THR A 65 12.60 7.54 22.97
C THR A 65 12.35 8.75 22.10
N ALA A 66 12.76 9.94 22.55
CA ALA A 66 12.67 11.14 21.72
C ALA A 66 13.72 11.09 20.59
N ILE A 67 13.31 11.13 19.33
CA ILE A 67 14.24 11.15 18.17
C ILE A 67 14.72 12.57 17.82
N GLN A 68 14.12 13.57 18.46
CA GLN A 68 14.52 14.98 18.43
C GLN A 68 14.24 15.63 19.79
N SER A 69 14.75 16.85 20.01
CA SER A 69 14.39 17.59 21.24
C SER A 69 12.96 18.16 21.10
N LEU A 70 12.06 17.80 22.02
CA LEU A 70 10.62 18.08 21.91
C LEU A 70 10.14 19.11 22.93
N SER A 71 9.46 20.16 22.44
CA SER A 71 8.71 21.08 23.32
C SER A 71 7.30 20.57 23.64
N SER A 72 6.77 19.68 22.80
CA SER A 72 5.49 18.98 22.94
C SER A 72 5.52 17.76 22.04
N PHE A 73 4.69 16.77 22.33
CA PHE A 73 4.46 15.61 21.47
C PHE A 73 2.97 15.30 21.42
N ASN A 74 2.58 14.38 20.56
CA ASN A 74 1.21 14.14 20.19
C ASN A 74 0.88 12.65 20.31
N LEU A 75 -0.39 12.33 20.57
CA LEU A 75 -0.94 10.97 20.56
C LEU A 75 -2.30 11.02 19.88
N ASP A 76 -2.68 9.95 19.21
CA ASP A 76 -4.04 9.70 18.74
C ASP A 76 -4.89 9.17 19.89
N PHE A 77 -6.02 9.83 20.19
CA PHE A 77 -6.92 9.41 21.25
C PHE A 77 -8.37 9.93 21.12
N ILE A 78 -9.32 9.00 21.02
CA ILE A 78 -10.73 9.28 20.69
C ILE A 78 -11.67 8.86 21.85
N GLY A 79 -12.70 9.67 22.08
CA GLY A 79 -13.93 9.24 22.78
C GLY A 79 -13.96 9.40 24.30
N PHE A 80 -12.83 9.28 25.00
CA PHE A 80 -12.79 9.33 26.47
C PHE A 80 -12.55 10.74 27.04
N ASP A 81 -12.91 10.94 28.30
CA ASP A 81 -12.50 12.09 29.08
C ASP A 81 -11.09 11.84 29.66
N ILE A 82 -10.22 12.84 29.59
CA ILE A 82 -8.85 12.76 30.11
C ILE A 82 -8.86 13.28 31.55
N ASP A 83 -8.49 12.41 32.50
CA ASP A 83 -8.46 12.73 33.92
C ASP A 83 -7.13 13.38 34.33
N SER A 84 -6.01 12.86 33.81
CA SER A 84 -4.68 13.42 34.06
C SER A 84 -3.63 12.93 33.05
N ILE A 85 -2.59 13.74 32.82
CA ILE A 85 -1.40 13.37 32.06
C ILE A 85 -0.16 13.73 32.86
N PHE A 86 0.78 12.79 32.97
CA PHE A 86 2.11 12.99 33.54
C PHE A 86 3.18 12.62 32.52
N VAL A 87 4.27 13.37 32.49
CA VAL A 87 5.49 13.06 31.72
C VAL A 87 6.66 13.05 32.69
N ASP A 88 7.40 11.94 32.74
CA ASP A 88 8.48 11.67 33.69
C ASP A 88 8.09 11.90 35.17
N GLY A 89 6.83 11.60 35.49
CA GLY A 89 6.27 11.76 36.83
C GLY A 89 5.84 13.19 37.20
N GLU A 90 6.04 14.16 36.31
CA GLU A 90 5.58 15.55 36.50
C GLU A 90 4.30 15.82 35.68
N PRO A 91 3.35 16.63 36.19
CA PRO A 91 2.15 16.99 35.44
C PRO A 91 2.48 17.65 34.09
N ALA A 92 1.73 17.31 33.05
CA ALA A 92 1.84 17.93 31.72
C ALA A 92 0.55 18.69 31.37
N ASP A 93 0.71 19.81 30.66
CA ASP A 93 -0.41 20.51 30.03
C ASP A 93 -0.83 19.77 28.76
N PHE A 94 -2.10 19.86 28.36
CA PHE A 94 -2.56 19.23 27.13
C PHE A 94 -3.71 19.99 26.45
N THR A 95 -3.85 19.75 25.15
CA THR A 95 -5.00 20.16 24.34
C THR A 95 -5.42 19.02 23.44
N ARG A 96 -6.71 18.90 23.13
CA ARG A 96 -7.22 17.90 22.18
C ARG A 96 -8.02 18.55 21.06
N THR A 97 -7.73 18.18 19.82
CA THR A 97 -8.46 18.60 18.61
C THR A 97 -8.82 17.38 17.76
N GLY A 98 -10.09 16.97 17.75
CA GLY A 98 -10.45 15.71 17.08
C GLY A 98 -9.84 14.51 17.80
N GLN A 99 -9.14 13.64 17.06
CA GLN A 99 -8.34 12.54 17.61
C GLN A 99 -7.00 13.01 18.21
N GLU A 100 -6.53 14.20 17.84
CA GLU A 100 -5.18 14.64 18.15
C GLU A 100 -5.05 15.15 19.59
N LEU A 101 -4.28 14.46 20.43
CA LEU A 101 -3.94 14.84 21.80
C LEU A 101 -2.51 15.40 21.88
N THR A 102 -2.36 16.72 21.90
CA THR A 102 -1.07 17.38 22.09
C THR A 102 -0.73 17.53 23.57
N ILE A 103 0.42 17.00 23.97
CA ILE A 103 0.95 17.00 25.34
C ILE A 103 2.17 17.92 25.41
N THR A 104 2.15 18.86 26.35
CA THR A 104 3.26 19.78 26.63
C THR A 104 3.87 19.41 27.99
N PRO A 105 5.05 18.75 28.01
CA PRO A 105 5.72 18.40 29.25
C PRO A 105 6.20 19.65 30.00
N SER A 106 6.36 19.53 31.32
CA SER A 106 6.84 20.64 32.17
C SER A 106 8.27 21.08 31.81
N ASP A 107 9.13 20.11 31.48
CA ASP A 107 10.46 20.33 30.92
C ASP A 107 10.52 19.73 29.51
N PRO A 108 11.16 20.39 28.52
CA PRO A 108 11.31 19.84 27.18
C PRO A 108 12.06 18.50 27.19
N LEU A 109 11.63 17.57 26.34
CA LEU A 109 12.32 16.30 26.15
C LEU A 109 13.58 16.50 25.32
N VAL A 110 14.62 15.74 25.64
CA VAL A 110 15.92 15.84 24.98
C VAL A 110 16.06 14.73 23.94
N GLU A 111 16.59 15.06 22.77
CA GLU A 111 16.93 14.08 21.73
C GLU A 111 17.77 12.92 22.30
N GLY A 112 17.34 11.70 21.98
CA GLY A 112 17.94 10.44 22.43
C GLY A 112 17.62 10.04 23.87
N ALA A 113 16.79 10.82 24.60
CA ALA A 113 16.35 10.45 25.94
C ALA A 113 15.09 9.58 25.89
N GLU A 114 15.06 8.54 26.72
CA GLU A 114 13.84 7.84 27.08
C GLU A 114 12.99 8.74 27.99
N PHE A 115 11.68 8.72 27.78
CA PHE A 115 10.69 9.36 28.64
C PHE A 115 9.48 8.45 28.85
N THR A 116 8.72 8.73 29.90
CA THR A 116 7.47 8.04 30.19
C THR A 116 6.30 9.01 30.20
N ALA A 117 5.27 8.74 29.40
CA ALA A 117 3.99 9.44 29.46
C ALA A 117 2.92 8.54 30.10
N VAL A 118 2.20 9.04 31.10
CA VAL A 118 1.10 8.32 31.76
C VAL A 118 -0.18 9.10 31.56
N VAL A 119 -1.14 8.51 30.84
CA VAL A 119 -2.45 9.09 30.57
C VAL A 119 -3.52 8.30 31.30
N THR A 120 -4.23 8.96 32.22
CA THR A 120 -5.42 8.38 32.88
C THR A 120 -6.67 8.97 32.26
N TYR A 121 -7.63 8.12 31.94
CA TYR A 121 -8.85 8.48 31.23
C TYR A 121 -10.03 7.66 31.74
N SER A 122 -11.24 8.18 31.54
CA SER A 122 -12.45 7.50 31.97
C SER A 122 -13.64 7.77 31.04
N GLY A 123 -14.60 6.85 31.08
CA GLY A 123 -15.83 6.94 30.31
C GLY A 123 -16.24 5.61 29.69
N SER A 124 -17.07 5.69 28.66
CA SER A 124 -17.45 4.55 27.82
C SER A 124 -17.02 4.85 26.39
N PRO A 125 -16.37 3.90 25.70
CA PRO A 125 -16.05 4.07 24.29
C PRO A 125 -17.33 4.23 23.49
N LYS A 126 -17.26 5.08 22.47
CA LYS A 126 -18.30 5.16 21.45
C LYS A 126 -17.76 4.48 20.21
N PRO A 127 -18.54 3.60 19.56
CA PRO A 127 -18.13 3.03 18.30
C PRO A 127 -17.74 4.14 17.32
N ILE A 128 -16.61 3.96 16.67
CA ILE A 128 -16.21 4.77 15.52
C ILE A 128 -16.46 3.95 14.25
N THR A 129 -16.61 4.66 13.15
CA THR A 129 -16.62 4.05 11.82
C THR A 129 -15.28 4.41 11.21
N SER A 130 -14.59 3.41 10.69
CA SER A 130 -13.30 3.64 10.04
C SER A 130 -13.46 4.62 8.89
N VAL A 131 -12.40 5.38 8.64
CA VAL A 131 -12.27 6.15 7.40
C VAL A 131 -12.14 5.23 6.17
N ALA A 132 -11.63 4.01 6.35
CA ALA A 132 -11.24 3.08 5.28
C ALA A 132 -12.33 2.08 4.88
N ILE A 133 -13.15 1.64 5.85
CA ILE A 133 -14.19 0.62 5.65
C ILE A 133 -15.49 0.96 6.37
N PRO A 134 -16.66 0.65 5.80
CA PRO A 134 -17.96 0.98 6.37
C PRO A 134 -18.39 0.02 7.50
N VAL A 135 -17.45 -0.43 8.33
CA VAL A 135 -17.70 -1.29 9.51
C VAL A 135 -17.27 -0.59 10.81
N PRO A 136 -17.83 -0.98 11.97
CA PRO A 136 -17.35 -0.48 13.24
C PRO A 136 -15.90 -0.90 13.51
N THR A 137 -15.03 0.06 13.82
CA THR A 137 -13.66 -0.15 14.27
C THR A 137 -13.45 0.41 15.68
N GLY A 138 -12.30 0.08 16.27
CA GLY A 138 -11.98 0.31 17.67
C GLY A 138 -12.76 -0.60 18.60
N TRP A 139 -13.32 -0.03 19.66
CA TRP A 139 -14.02 -0.79 20.69
C TRP A 139 -15.49 -1.00 20.34
N VAL A 140 -15.87 -2.27 20.15
CA VAL A 140 -17.23 -2.66 19.78
C VAL A 140 -17.92 -3.37 20.94
N ILE A 141 -19.12 -2.89 21.29
CA ILE A 141 -19.97 -3.46 22.34
C ILE A 141 -21.09 -4.28 21.70
N PHE A 142 -21.34 -5.48 22.21
CA PHE A 142 -22.45 -6.35 21.79
C PHE A 142 -23.22 -6.90 22.99
N ASP A 143 -24.32 -7.62 22.75
CA ASP A 143 -25.07 -8.27 23.82
C ASP A 143 -24.25 -9.46 24.37
N GLY A 144 -23.60 -9.27 25.52
CA GLY A 144 -22.78 -10.28 26.17
C GLY A 144 -21.33 -9.86 26.44
N GLY A 145 -20.86 -8.76 25.85
CA GLY A 145 -19.48 -8.34 26.03
C GLY A 145 -19.00 -7.23 25.09
N SER A 146 -17.70 -7.23 24.83
CA SER A 146 -17.05 -6.34 23.89
C SER A 146 -15.88 -7.01 23.18
N PHE A 147 -15.50 -6.49 22.02
CA PHE A 147 -14.28 -6.87 21.31
C PHE A 147 -13.64 -5.64 20.68
N VAL A 148 -12.40 -5.76 20.23
CA VAL A 148 -11.66 -4.69 19.56
C VAL A 148 -11.19 -5.16 18.18
N LEU A 149 -11.45 -4.33 17.16
CA LEU A 149 -10.93 -4.43 15.79
C LEU A 149 -10.33 -3.08 15.42
N SER A 150 -9.02 -3.01 15.22
CA SER A 150 -8.34 -1.71 15.16
C SER A 150 -7.78 -1.32 13.80
N GLU A 151 -7.96 -2.13 12.76
CA GLU A 151 -7.46 -1.78 11.43
C GLU A 151 -8.38 -0.81 10.66
N PRO A 152 -7.84 0.25 10.02
CA PRO A 152 -6.49 0.80 10.17
C PRO A 152 -6.34 1.79 11.33
N ASP A 153 -7.46 2.29 11.89
CA ASP A 153 -7.53 3.51 12.71
C ASP A 153 -8.30 3.36 14.04
N GLY A 154 -8.51 2.12 14.48
CA GLY A 154 -9.35 1.84 15.63
C GLY A 154 -8.64 1.89 16.99
N ALA A 155 -7.31 1.81 17.05
CA ALA A 155 -6.60 1.70 18.32
C ALA A 155 -6.72 2.97 19.18
N ALA A 156 -6.77 4.14 18.54
CA ALA A 156 -7.05 5.42 19.20
C ALA A 156 -8.40 5.48 19.94
N ASN A 157 -9.37 4.63 19.58
CA ASN A 157 -10.66 4.50 20.29
C ASN A 157 -10.59 3.60 21.54
N TYR A 158 -9.43 3.00 21.78
CA TYR A 158 -9.19 2.05 22.85
C TYR A 158 -8.22 2.62 23.91
N TYR A 159 -7.09 3.19 23.46
CA TYR A 159 -6.08 3.83 24.32
C TYR A 159 -5.35 4.97 23.57
N PRO A 160 -4.68 5.90 24.28
CA PRO A 160 -3.82 6.91 23.64
C PRO A 160 -2.59 6.26 23.00
N VAL A 161 -2.41 6.45 21.69
CA VAL A 161 -1.48 5.67 20.88
C VAL A 161 -0.77 6.52 19.83
N ASN A 162 0.32 6.01 19.27
CA ASN A 162 0.91 6.53 18.05
C ASN A 162 0.38 5.68 16.87
N ASP A 163 -0.77 6.05 16.29
CA ASP A 163 -1.60 5.10 15.52
C ASP A 163 -1.13 4.91 14.08
N HIS A 164 0.00 4.20 13.89
CA HIS A 164 0.54 3.91 12.56
C HIS A 164 1.42 2.65 12.53
N PRO A 165 1.42 1.87 11.44
CA PRO A 165 2.29 0.69 11.29
C PRO A 165 3.80 0.95 11.44
N LEU A 166 4.26 2.19 11.19
CA LEU A 166 5.66 2.60 11.32
C LEU A 166 6.19 2.61 12.77
N ASP A 167 5.32 2.69 13.78
CA ASP A 167 5.72 2.78 15.20
C ASP A 167 5.25 1.53 15.97
N LYS A 168 5.89 0.39 15.71
CA LYS A 168 5.61 -0.87 16.42
C LYS A 168 6.20 -0.84 17.83
N ALA A 169 5.42 -1.33 18.80
CA ALA A 169 5.82 -1.35 20.20
C ALA A 169 5.51 -2.70 20.87
N ALA A 170 6.13 -2.96 22.03
CA ALA A 170 5.70 -4.05 22.90
C ALA A 170 4.48 -3.64 23.74
N TYR A 171 3.67 -4.60 24.20
CA TYR A 171 2.45 -4.34 24.95
C TYR A 171 2.29 -5.19 26.21
N THR A 172 1.82 -4.57 27.28
CA THR A 172 1.22 -5.25 28.42
C THR A 172 -0.24 -4.84 28.53
N PHE A 173 -1.16 -5.80 28.51
CA PHE A 173 -2.58 -5.57 28.75
C PHE A 173 -2.96 -6.04 30.15
N GLN A 174 -3.29 -5.11 31.03
CA GLN A 174 -3.81 -5.41 32.37
C GLN A 174 -5.29 -5.06 32.46
N VAL A 175 -6.15 -6.06 32.49
CA VAL A 175 -7.59 -5.86 32.28
C VAL A 175 -8.35 -6.41 33.47
N THR A 176 -9.04 -5.53 34.19
CA THR A 176 -9.88 -5.88 35.34
C THR A 176 -11.34 -5.81 34.92
N VAL A 177 -12.06 -6.91 35.11
CA VAL A 177 -13.48 -7.07 34.79
C VAL A 177 -14.25 -7.65 35.98
N PRO A 178 -15.58 -7.50 36.06
CA PRO A 178 -16.38 -8.19 37.07
C PRO A 178 -16.21 -9.71 36.97
N GLU A 179 -16.32 -10.42 38.10
CA GLU A 179 -16.07 -11.86 38.23
C GLU A 179 -16.80 -12.75 37.20
N ALA A 180 -17.93 -12.29 36.68
CA ALA A 180 -18.74 -13.02 35.70
C ALA A 180 -18.18 -13.01 34.27
N PHE A 181 -17.06 -12.33 34.01
CA PHE A 181 -16.48 -12.16 32.68
C PHE A 181 -15.04 -12.68 32.60
N GLU A 182 -14.64 -13.00 31.37
CA GLU A 182 -13.30 -13.43 31.00
C GLU A 182 -12.75 -12.54 29.90
N VAL A 183 -11.42 -12.50 29.79
CA VAL A 183 -10.69 -11.64 28.86
C VAL A 183 -9.73 -12.49 28.04
N SER A 184 -9.65 -12.23 26.74
CA SER A 184 -8.53 -12.63 25.89
C SER A 184 -7.96 -11.39 25.18
N ALA A 185 -6.64 -11.39 24.94
CA ALA A 185 -5.92 -10.30 24.28
C ALA A 185 -4.67 -10.87 23.58
N ASN A 186 -3.97 -10.04 22.81
CA ASN A 186 -2.66 -10.39 22.23
C ASN A 186 -1.65 -10.83 23.32
N GLY A 187 -0.66 -11.62 22.93
CA GLY A 187 0.44 -12.04 23.79
C GLY A 187 0.13 -13.19 24.74
N VAL A 188 1.05 -13.49 25.66
CA VAL A 188 0.92 -14.62 26.59
C VAL A 188 0.20 -14.18 27.86
N LEU A 189 -0.80 -14.96 28.32
CA LEU A 189 -1.42 -14.76 29.64
C LEU A 189 -0.42 -15.13 30.75
N GLU A 190 0.11 -14.14 31.46
CA GLU A 190 1.10 -14.32 32.52
C GLU A 190 0.46 -14.46 33.90
N GLN A 191 -0.64 -13.74 34.13
CA GLN A 191 -1.26 -13.68 35.44
C GLN A 191 -2.78 -13.53 35.35
N THR A 192 -3.47 -14.29 36.21
CA THR A 192 -4.87 -14.04 36.57
C THR A 192 -4.95 -13.86 38.07
N THR A 193 -5.56 -12.76 38.52
CA THR A 193 -5.85 -12.49 39.92
C THR A 193 -7.36 -12.37 40.10
N ASP A 194 -7.92 -13.17 41.01
CA ASP A 194 -9.34 -13.20 41.34
C ASP A 194 -9.46 -12.84 42.84
N ASP A 195 -10.25 -11.80 43.13
CA ASP A 195 -10.53 -11.35 44.50
C ASP A 195 -11.95 -11.71 45.01
N GLY A 196 -12.72 -12.42 44.18
CA GLY A 196 -14.09 -12.84 44.40
C GLY A 196 -15.15 -11.83 43.94
N ASN A 197 -14.77 -10.62 43.54
CA ASN A 197 -15.67 -9.62 42.93
C ASN A 197 -15.21 -9.24 41.52
N THR A 198 -13.90 -9.17 41.29
CA THR A 198 -13.30 -8.89 39.98
C THR A 198 -12.17 -9.87 39.67
N LYS A 199 -11.93 -10.06 38.37
CA LYS A 199 -10.76 -10.74 37.84
C LYS A 199 -9.89 -9.75 37.08
N THR A 200 -8.59 -9.78 37.35
CA THR A 200 -7.57 -9.05 36.59
C THR A 200 -6.73 -10.03 35.80
N TYR A 201 -6.68 -9.86 34.48
CA TYR A 201 -5.85 -10.62 33.55
C TYR A 201 -4.68 -9.76 33.11
N VAL A 202 -3.48 -10.34 33.03
CA VAL A 202 -2.27 -9.68 32.53
C VAL A 202 -1.72 -10.47 31.36
N PHE A 203 -1.76 -9.88 30.17
CA PHE A 203 -1.19 -10.42 28.95
C PHE A 203 0.07 -9.63 28.57
N GLU A 204 1.10 -10.33 28.09
CA GLU A 204 2.35 -9.75 27.62
C GLU A 204 2.57 -10.10 26.15
N ALA A 205 2.49 -9.10 25.26
CA ALA A 205 2.91 -9.20 23.86
C ALA A 205 4.29 -8.54 23.74
N ARG A 206 5.34 -9.37 23.76
CA ARG A 206 6.72 -8.91 23.89
C ARG A 206 7.35 -8.52 22.57
N ASP A 207 6.92 -9.17 21.50
CA ASP A 207 7.35 -8.85 20.15
C ASP A 207 6.69 -7.54 19.71
N PRO A 208 7.42 -6.63 19.03
CA PRO A 208 6.84 -5.38 18.53
C PRO A 208 5.61 -5.63 17.67
N MET A 209 4.58 -4.81 17.86
CA MET A 209 3.28 -4.93 17.21
C MET A 209 2.81 -3.54 16.77
N ALA A 210 2.23 -3.44 15.57
CA ALA A 210 1.56 -2.22 15.13
C ALA A 210 0.27 -2.00 15.94
N SER A 211 -0.09 -0.75 16.20
CA SER A 211 -1.25 -0.40 17.04
C SER A 211 -2.57 -1.04 16.57
N TYR A 212 -2.77 -1.09 15.26
CA TYR A 212 -3.98 -1.63 14.64
C TYR A 212 -4.18 -3.14 14.86
N LEU A 213 -3.10 -3.86 15.19
CA LEU A 213 -3.11 -5.29 15.47
C LEU A 213 -3.52 -5.63 16.90
N THR A 214 -3.75 -4.61 17.73
CA THR A 214 -4.22 -4.80 19.10
C THR A 214 -5.66 -5.31 19.14
N THR A 215 -5.90 -6.32 19.97
CA THR A 215 -7.22 -6.86 20.26
C THR A 215 -7.41 -7.12 21.74
N LEU A 216 -8.64 -6.92 22.19
CA LEU A 216 -9.11 -7.19 23.53
C LEU A 216 -10.56 -7.67 23.45
N ASN A 217 -10.82 -8.85 23.99
CA ASN A 217 -12.09 -9.53 23.85
C ASN A 217 -12.62 -9.91 25.22
N ILE A 218 -13.87 -9.55 25.49
CA ILE A 218 -14.53 -9.74 26.77
C ILE A 218 -15.86 -10.42 26.52
N THR A 219 -16.11 -11.52 27.22
CA THR A 219 -17.39 -12.24 27.21
C THR A 219 -17.59 -12.95 28.55
N SER A 220 -18.73 -13.62 28.74
CA SER A 220 -19.04 -14.34 29.97
C SER A 220 -18.14 -15.55 30.23
N GLY A 221 -17.52 -16.11 29.19
CA GLY A 221 -16.57 -17.21 29.30
C GLY A 221 -16.01 -17.66 27.95
N PHE A 222 -14.83 -18.29 27.99
CA PHE A 222 -14.20 -18.93 26.84
C PHE A 222 -13.98 -20.43 27.06
N ASN A 223 -14.31 -21.24 26.05
CA ASN A 223 -13.75 -22.58 25.89
C ASN A 223 -12.35 -22.42 25.27
N ILE A 224 -11.31 -22.72 26.07
CA ILE A 224 -9.92 -22.57 25.64
C ILE A 224 -9.38 -23.91 25.13
N GLU A 225 -8.90 -23.92 23.90
CA GLU A 225 -8.21 -25.05 23.29
C GLU A 225 -6.74 -24.71 23.08
N THR A 226 -5.86 -25.69 23.30
CA THR A 226 -4.42 -25.48 23.13
C THR A 226 -3.79 -26.65 22.39
N SER A 227 -2.85 -26.32 21.51
CA SER A 227 -2.06 -27.28 20.76
C SER A 227 -0.66 -26.69 20.52
N VAL A 228 0.20 -27.43 19.82
CA VAL A 228 1.57 -26.99 19.51
C VAL A 228 1.88 -27.47 18.09
N SER A 229 2.46 -26.59 17.28
CA SER A 229 2.95 -26.94 15.93
C SER A 229 4.12 -27.94 16.00
N LYS A 230 4.49 -28.54 14.87
CA LYS A 230 5.66 -29.45 14.81
C LYS A 230 6.97 -28.69 15.06
N THR A 231 7.02 -27.43 14.66
CA THR A 231 8.15 -26.52 14.90
C THR A 231 8.22 -25.99 16.34
N GLY A 232 7.16 -26.20 17.15
CA GLY A 232 7.14 -25.90 18.58
C GLY A 232 6.43 -24.60 18.96
N VAL A 233 5.71 -23.98 18.02
CA VAL A 233 4.90 -22.78 18.26
C VAL A 233 3.66 -23.17 19.07
N PRO A 234 3.44 -22.61 20.26
CA PRO A 234 2.22 -22.81 21.02
C PRO A 234 1.02 -22.17 20.30
N ILE A 235 -0.09 -22.90 20.21
CA ILE A 235 -1.36 -22.42 19.66
C ILE A 235 -2.41 -22.37 20.78
N ARG A 236 -3.12 -21.25 20.92
CA ARG A 236 -4.19 -21.05 21.92
C ARG A 236 -5.45 -20.46 21.28
N ASN A 237 -6.53 -21.24 21.28
CA ASN A 237 -7.81 -20.80 20.75
C ASN A 237 -8.77 -20.44 21.87
N TYR A 238 -9.45 -19.30 21.75
CA TYR A 238 -10.47 -18.81 22.67
C TYR A 238 -11.81 -18.79 21.96
N PHE A 239 -12.67 -19.77 22.24
CA PHE A 239 -14.00 -19.82 21.67
C PHE A 239 -15.02 -19.32 22.69
N ALA A 240 -15.76 -18.25 22.38
CA ALA A 240 -16.80 -17.76 23.28
C ALA A 240 -17.79 -18.89 23.62
N GLU A 241 -18.18 -18.97 24.89
CA GLU A 241 -19.19 -19.96 25.32
C GLU A 241 -20.49 -19.80 24.52
N GLY A 242 -21.04 -20.90 24.01
CA GLY A 242 -22.30 -20.91 23.25
C GLY A 242 -22.15 -21.15 21.75
N LEU A 243 -20.93 -21.06 21.22
CA LEU A 243 -20.64 -21.40 19.84
C LEU A 243 -20.87 -22.90 19.55
N PRO A 244 -21.33 -23.28 18.34
CA PRO A 244 -21.52 -24.68 17.97
C PRO A 244 -20.18 -25.38 17.72
N ASP A 245 -19.86 -26.41 18.51
CA ASP A 245 -18.61 -27.19 18.39
C ASP A 245 -18.34 -27.68 16.95
N ASP A 246 -19.38 -28.10 16.21
CA ASP A 246 -19.27 -28.62 14.84
C ASP A 246 -18.87 -27.56 13.78
N GLN A 247 -18.80 -26.29 14.18
CA GLN A 247 -18.33 -25.19 13.34
C GLN A 247 -16.91 -24.72 13.70
N LEU A 248 -16.27 -25.34 14.69
CA LEU A 248 -14.95 -24.94 15.19
C LEU A 248 -13.83 -25.92 14.76
N ASP A 249 -14.18 -27.10 14.24
CA ASP A 249 -13.20 -28.15 13.86
C ASP A 249 -12.11 -27.66 12.89
N LEU A 250 -12.36 -26.64 12.06
CA LEU A 250 -11.36 -26.13 11.10
C LEU A 250 -10.19 -25.38 11.79
N PHE A 251 -10.39 -24.86 13.00
CA PHE A 251 -9.32 -24.22 13.76
C PHE A 251 -8.24 -25.22 14.22
N ASP A 252 -8.53 -26.53 14.23
CA ASP A 252 -7.54 -27.58 14.49
C ASP A 252 -6.42 -27.64 13.43
N LEU A 253 -6.60 -27.00 12.26
CA LEU A 253 -5.61 -26.94 11.19
C LEU A 253 -4.50 -25.92 11.45
N GLN A 254 -4.70 -24.95 12.36
CA GLN A 254 -3.75 -23.86 12.60
C GLN A 254 -2.31 -24.30 12.89
N PRO A 255 -2.03 -25.36 13.70
CA PRO A 255 -0.67 -25.85 13.89
C PRO A 255 0.01 -26.28 12.58
N GLU A 256 -0.75 -26.89 11.65
CA GLU A 256 -0.22 -27.33 10.36
C GLU A 256 -0.03 -26.16 9.39
N MET A 257 -0.94 -25.18 9.40
CA MET A 257 -0.81 -23.95 8.62
C MET A 257 0.42 -23.15 9.07
N VAL A 258 0.62 -22.98 10.38
CA VAL A 258 1.81 -22.30 10.93
C VAL A 258 3.09 -23.01 10.52
N ASP A 259 3.15 -24.34 10.57
CA ASP A 259 4.33 -25.09 10.10
C ASP A 259 4.56 -24.89 8.59
N PHE A 260 3.49 -24.93 7.78
CA PHE A 260 3.57 -24.74 6.33
C PHE A 260 4.07 -23.35 5.95
N PHE A 261 3.47 -22.30 6.49
CA PHE A 261 3.94 -20.93 6.26
C PHE A 261 5.33 -20.68 6.84
N SER A 262 5.71 -21.41 7.90
CA SER A 262 7.08 -21.35 8.40
C SER A 262 8.12 -21.91 7.43
N ASP A 263 7.74 -22.89 6.62
CA ASP A 263 8.61 -23.48 5.59
C ASP A 263 8.78 -22.53 4.38
N ILE A 264 7.77 -21.68 4.10
CA ILE A 264 7.76 -20.75 2.96
C ILE A 264 8.38 -19.40 3.33
N PHE A 265 7.79 -18.70 4.30
CA PHE A 265 8.18 -17.33 4.67
C PHE A 265 9.36 -17.37 5.63
N GLY A 266 9.22 -18.13 6.71
CA GLY A 266 10.28 -18.43 7.65
C GLY A 266 9.85 -18.69 9.06
N PRO A 267 10.78 -18.87 10.00
CA PRO A 267 10.41 -19.19 11.38
C PRO A 267 9.30 -18.27 11.88
N TYR A 268 8.26 -18.83 12.49
CA TYR A 268 7.16 -18.03 13.04
C TYR A 268 7.70 -16.91 13.95
N PRO A 269 7.30 -15.64 13.73
CA PRO A 269 7.97 -14.50 14.34
C PRO A 269 7.66 -14.28 15.82
N PHE A 270 6.57 -14.86 16.34
CA PHE A 270 6.05 -14.49 17.67
C PHE A 270 6.07 -15.64 18.70
N GLU A 271 5.90 -15.30 19.98
CA GLU A 271 5.93 -16.28 21.09
C GLU A 271 4.75 -17.29 21.09
N VAL A 272 3.61 -16.92 20.51
CA VAL A 272 2.36 -17.71 20.52
C VAL A 272 1.46 -17.30 19.35
N TYR A 273 0.66 -18.24 18.85
CA TYR A 273 -0.41 -17.96 17.90
C TYR A 273 -1.76 -18.50 18.40
N GLY A 274 -2.85 -18.15 17.71
CA GLY A 274 -4.15 -18.74 17.89
C GLY A 274 -5.26 -17.87 17.33
N ALA A 275 -6.49 -18.26 17.58
CA ALA A 275 -7.68 -17.50 17.22
C ALA A 275 -8.58 -17.22 18.42
N VAL A 276 -9.32 -16.12 18.35
CA VAL A 276 -10.48 -15.86 19.20
C VAL A 276 -11.73 -15.83 18.33
N VAL A 277 -12.75 -16.60 18.69
CA VAL A 277 -14.05 -16.59 18.00
C VAL A 277 -15.10 -16.05 18.94
N MET A 278 -15.70 -14.93 18.57
CA MET A 278 -16.73 -14.24 19.34
C MET A 278 -18.13 -14.74 18.93
N ASP A 279 -19.03 -14.90 19.91
CA ASP A 279 -20.46 -15.23 19.70
C ASP A 279 -21.28 -14.00 19.26
N THR A 280 -20.74 -13.27 18.29
CA THR A 280 -21.39 -12.13 17.65
C THR A 280 -20.85 -11.98 16.23
N ASN A 281 -21.49 -11.15 15.41
CA ASN A 281 -20.95 -10.75 14.13
C ASN A 281 -19.88 -9.68 14.38
N THR A 282 -18.63 -9.96 14.02
CA THR A 282 -17.50 -9.02 14.15
C THR A 282 -17.38 -8.10 12.94
N GLY A 283 -18.14 -8.34 11.86
CA GLY A 283 -18.03 -7.65 10.59
C GLY A 283 -17.03 -8.37 9.67
N THR A 284 -15.79 -8.53 10.14
CA THR A 284 -14.70 -9.20 9.43
C THR A 284 -13.92 -10.13 10.37
N ALA A 285 -13.09 -11.02 9.79
CA ALA A 285 -11.93 -11.55 10.50
C ALA A 285 -10.79 -10.52 10.46
N LEU A 286 -9.86 -10.59 11.41
CA LEU A 286 -8.70 -9.70 11.45
C LEU A 286 -7.50 -10.43 12.05
N GLU A 287 -6.32 -10.14 11.53
CA GLU A 287 -5.06 -10.81 11.75
C GLU A 287 -4.35 -10.44 13.05
N THR A 288 -5.08 -9.80 13.97
CA THR A 288 -4.57 -9.23 15.23
C THR A 288 -3.47 -10.10 15.85
N GLN A 289 -2.27 -9.52 16.01
CA GLN A 289 -1.03 -10.26 16.21
C GLN A 289 -1.13 -11.28 17.35
N THR A 290 -0.64 -12.50 17.13
CA THR A 290 -0.68 -13.63 18.08
C THR A 290 -2.07 -14.20 18.41
N LEU A 291 -3.16 -13.56 17.99
CA LEU A 291 -4.53 -13.99 18.31
C LEU A 291 -5.54 -13.43 17.28
N SER A 292 -5.62 -14.03 16.09
CA SER A 292 -6.56 -13.59 15.04
C SER A 292 -8.01 -13.67 15.50
N ILE A 293 -8.81 -12.65 15.22
CA ILE A 293 -10.20 -12.54 15.69
C ILE A 293 -11.21 -12.92 14.59
N PHE A 294 -12.22 -13.68 14.97
CA PHE A 294 -13.32 -14.11 14.11
C PHE A 294 -14.67 -13.89 14.80
N GLY A 295 -15.72 -13.71 14.00
CA GLY A 295 -17.11 -13.69 14.46
C GLY A 295 -17.95 -14.80 13.84
N THR A 296 -19.19 -14.91 14.33
CA THR A 296 -20.21 -15.84 13.81
C THR A 296 -20.55 -15.65 12.33
N ASN A 297 -20.22 -14.50 11.73
CA ASN A 297 -20.32 -14.23 10.30
C ASN A 297 -19.38 -15.09 9.46
N ASN A 298 -18.29 -15.62 10.03
CA ASN A 298 -17.33 -16.48 9.34
C ASN A 298 -17.70 -17.97 9.46
N LEU A 299 -18.39 -18.36 10.53
CA LEU A 299 -18.69 -19.76 10.82
C LEU A 299 -19.67 -20.39 9.82
N GLY A 300 -19.41 -21.64 9.46
CA GLY A 300 -20.25 -22.42 8.53
C GLY A 300 -20.15 -21.99 7.06
N ARG A 301 -19.29 -21.03 6.72
CA ARG A 301 -18.96 -20.69 5.32
C ARG A 301 -17.99 -21.69 4.74
N SER A 302 -18.09 -21.97 3.44
CA SER A 302 -17.11 -22.80 2.73
C SER A 302 -15.73 -22.15 2.66
N SER A 303 -15.65 -20.83 2.77
CA SER A 303 -14.40 -20.06 2.76
C SER A 303 -13.63 -20.09 4.08
N LEU A 304 -14.23 -20.58 5.19
CA LEU A 304 -13.62 -20.45 6.53
C LEU A 304 -12.22 -21.06 6.62
N GLU A 305 -11.97 -22.19 5.93
CA GLU A 305 -10.62 -22.78 5.90
C GLU A 305 -9.60 -21.85 5.25
N GLY A 306 -9.97 -21.19 4.14
CA GLY A 306 -9.14 -20.17 3.47
C GLY A 306 -8.91 -18.98 4.39
N THR A 307 -9.98 -18.44 4.99
CA THR A 307 -9.87 -17.30 5.92
C THR A 307 -8.96 -17.63 7.12
N ILE A 308 -9.01 -18.84 7.68
CA ILE A 308 -8.07 -19.22 8.76
C ILE A 308 -6.62 -19.24 8.27
N ALA A 309 -6.37 -19.68 7.03
CA ALA A 309 -5.05 -19.65 6.42
C ALA A 309 -4.59 -18.20 6.15
N HIS A 310 -5.48 -17.34 5.64
CA HIS A 310 -5.27 -15.90 5.43
C HIS A 310 -4.78 -15.21 6.71
N GLU A 311 -5.55 -15.31 7.79
CA GLU A 311 -5.20 -14.67 9.07
C GLU A 311 -3.91 -15.23 9.70
N ALA A 312 -3.56 -16.48 9.39
CA ALA A 312 -2.32 -17.10 9.85
C ALA A 312 -1.10 -16.64 9.05
N ALA A 313 -1.26 -16.45 7.73
CA ALA A 313 -0.19 -15.95 6.85
C ALA A 313 0.19 -14.50 7.19
N HIS A 314 -0.79 -13.67 7.54
CA HIS A 314 -0.56 -12.30 7.96
C HIS A 314 0.39 -12.12 9.15
N GLN A 315 0.58 -13.16 9.97
CA GLN A 315 1.53 -13.10 11.07
C GLN A 315 2.97 -12.82 10.58
N TRP A 316 3.30 -13.17 9.34
CA TRP A 316 4.55 -12.77 8.68
C TRP A 316 4.40 -11.46 7.91
N LEU A 317 3.42 -11.40 7.00
CA LEU A 317 3.23 -10.32 6.02
C LEU A 317 1.96 -9.54 6.37
N GLY A 318 2.12 -8.41 7.03
CA GLY A 318 1.10 -7.63 7.71
C GLY A 318 1.51 -7.28 9.13
N ASN A 319 1.91 -8.29 9.90
CA ASN A 319 2.27 -8.10 11.31
C ASN A 319 3.76 -7.86 11.50
N ASP A 320 4.58 -8.88 11.22
CA ASP A 320 6.02 -8.81 11.46
C ASP A 320 6.72 -7.93 10.41
N VAL A 321 6.37 -8.10 9.13
CA VAL A 321 6.65 -7.15 8.06
C VAL A 321 5.38 -6.32 7.86
N ALA A 322 5.40 -5.06 8.29
CA ALA A 322 4.24 -4.17 8.23
C ALA A 322 4.39 -3.12 7.12
N LEU A 323 3.37 -2.31 6.85
CA LEU A 323 3.45 -1.30 5.80
C LEU A 323 4.24 -0.07 6.24
N ALA A 324 4.95 0.57 5.32
CA ALA A 324 5.47 1.91 5.54
C ALA A 324 4.44 3.00 5.21
N ASP A 325 3.52 2.71 4.28
CA ASP A 325 2.43 3.57 3.84
C ASP A 325 1.18 2.72 3.56
N TRP A 326 -0.01 3.18 3.95
CA TRP A 326 -1.26 2.45 3.76
C TRP A 326 -1.63 2.27 2.28
N SER A 327 -1.11 3.08 1.37
CA SER A 327 -1.32 2.89 -0.08
C SER A 327 -0.77 1.54 -0.60
N ASP A 328 0.15 0.92 0.13
CA ASP A 328 0.73 -0.38 -0.22
C ASP A 328 0.00 -1.58 0.42
N ILE A 329 -1.25 -1.41 0.88
CA ILE A 329 -2.03 -2.44 1.61
C ILE A 329 -2.12 -3.80 0.89
N TRP A 330 -2.02 -3.81 -0.44
CA TRP A 330 -2.00 -5.05 -1.22
C TRP A 330 -0.81 -5.96 -0.86
N LEU A 331 0.29 -5.43 -0.33
CA LEU A 331 1.43 -6.24 0.16
C LEU A 331 1.06 -7.09 1.37
N ASN A 332 0.08 -6.66 2.17
CA ASN A 332 -0.47 -7.47 3.24
C ASN A 332 -1.55 -8.39 2.67
N GLU A 333 -2.56 -7.80 2.02
CA GLU A 333 -3.80 -8.49 1.68
C GLU A 333 -3.66 -9.44 0.49
N GLY A 334 -2.91 -9.05 -0.53
CA GLY A 334 -2.60 -9.90 -1.68
C GLY A 334 -1.77 -11.13 -1.28
N PHE A 335 -0.78 -10.96 -0.41
CA PHE A 335 0.03 -12.09 0.10
C PHE A 335 -0.78 -13.05 0.97
N ALA A 336 -1.60 -12.53 1.88
CA ALA A 336 -2.44 -13.37 2.72
C ALA A 336 -3.51 -14.10 1.88
N THR A 337 -4.10 -13.42 0.88
CA THR A 337 -5.08 -14.01 -0.04
C THR A 337 -4.43 -15.11 -0.89
N TYR A 338 -3.24 -14.86 -1.45
CA TYR A 338 -2.54 -15.89 -2.21
C TYR A 338 -2.11 -17.09 -1.35
N SER A 339 -1.87 -16.85 -0.05
CA SER A 339 -1.56 -17.90 0.92
C SER A 339 -2.72 -18.88 1.14
N GLU A 340 -3.97 -18.48 0.87
CA GLU A 340 -5.09 -19.43 0.82
C GLU A 340 -4.88 -20.48 -0.28
N GLY A 341 -4.54 -20.01 -1.49
CA GLY A 341 -4.22 -20.86 -2.64
C GLY A 341 -3.02 -21.78 -2.36
N LEU A 342 -1.94 -21.23 -1.79
CA LEU A 342 -0.76 -22.02 -1.40
C LEU A 342 -1.10 -23.09 -0.35
N TRP A 343 -1.96 -22.77 0.62
CA TRP A 343 -2.44 -23.75 1.59
C TRP A 343 -3.26 -24.85 0.93
N PHE A 344 -4.12 -24.51 -0.04
CA PHE A 344 -4.89 -25.50 -0.79
C PHE A 344 -4.00 -26.39 -1.66
N GLU A 345 -2.95 -25.82 -2.27
CA GLU A 345 -1.91 -26.58 -2.98
C GLU A 345 -1.29 -27.66 -2.08
N ASN A 346 -0.88 -27.25 -0.88
CA ASN A 346 -0.19 -28.11 0.08
C ASN A 346 -1.11 -29.16 0.72
N SER A 347 -2.31 -28.76 1.14
CA SER A 347 -3.25 -29.62 1.86
C SER A 347 -4.01 -30.57 0.93
N ARG A 348 -4.11 -30.24 -0.36
CA ARG A 348 -4.86 -30.99 -1.36
C ARG A 348 -3.93 -31.38 -2.52
N SER A 349 -3.75 -30.53 -3.52
CA SER A 349 -2.88 -30.77 -4.68
C SER A 349 -2.66 -29.51 -5.51
N ALA A 350 -1.74 -29.56 -6.48
CA ALA A 350 -1.53 -28.50 -7.47
C ALA A 350 -2.82 -28.11 -8.22
N GLU A 351 -3.66 -29.08 -8.55
CA GLU A 351 -4.94 -28.80 -9.21
C GLU A 351 -5.90 -27.98 -8.32
N ALA A 352 -5.76 -28.03 -6.99
CA ALA A 352 -6.55 -27.19 -6.10
C ALA A 352 -6.10 -25.72 -6.10
N LEU A 353 -4.82 -25.45 -6.39
CA LEU A 353 -4.35 -24.10 -6.65
C LEU A 353 -4.89 -23.59 -7.99
N ASP A 354 -4.81 -24.39 -9.06
CA ASP A 354 -5.36 -24.03 -10.37
C ASP A 354 -6.86 -23.70 -10.27
N GLU A 355 -7.64 -24.54 -9.56
CA GLU A 355 -9.07 -24.29 -9.32
C GLU A 355 -9.29 -22.97 -8.55
N TRP A 356 -8.48 -22.69 -7.53
CA TRP A 356 -8.56 -21.44 -6.77
C TRP A 356 -8.22 -20.22 -7.63
N VAL A 357 -7.15 -20.28 -8.44
CA VAL A 357 -6.75 -19.18 -9.33
C VAL A 357 -7.82 -18.90 -10.37
N VAL A 358 -8.41 -19.93 -10.98
CA VAL A 358 -9.48 -19.78 -11.96
C VAL A 358 -10.73 -19.15 -11.33
N ASP A 359 -11.12 -19.58 -10.14
CA ASP A 359 -12.27 -19.00 -9.42
C ASP A 359 -12.01 -17.54 -9.02
N THR A 360 -10.82 -17.23 -8.50
CA THR A 360 -10.40 -15.86 -8.14
C THR A 360 -10.34 -14.95 -9.36
N TYR A 361 -9.75 -15.39 -10.47
CA TYR A 361 -9.70 -14.64 -11.72
C TYR A 361 -11.10 -14.37 -12.27
N GLY A 362 -11.99 -15.38 -12.28
CA GLY A 362 -13.37 -15.20 -12.72
C GLY A 362 -14.15 -14.21 -11.86
N PHE A 363 -13.88 -14.14 -10.56
CA PHE A 363 -14.45 -13.12 -9.68
C PHE A 363 -13.93 -11.72 -10.03
N VAL A 364 -12.61 -11.56 -10.18
CA VAL A 364 -12.02 -10.27 -10.56
C VAL A 364 -12.53 -9.80 -11.91
N GLU A 365 -12.60 -10.70 -12.89
CA GLU A 365 -13.17 -10.44 -14.21
C GLU A 365 -14.64 -9.97 -14.12
N GLU A 366 -15.49 -10.66 -13.35
CA GLU A 366 -16.92 -10.33 -13.25
C GLU A 366 -17.16 -8.93 -12.67
N PHE A 367 -16.31 -8.48 -11.75
CA PHE A 367 -16.47 -7.23 -11.00
C PHE A 367 -15.43 -6.16 -11.31
N PHE A 368 -14.62 -6.36 -12.35
CA PHE A 368 -13.46 -5.52 -12.66
C PHE A 368 -13.78 -4.02 -12.72
N GLU A 369 -14.93 -3.63 -13.28
CA GLU A 369 -15.36 -2.23 -13.38
C GLU A 369 -15.59 -1.51 -12.04
N PHE A 370 -15.58 -2.25 -10.92
CA PHE A 370 -15.75 -1.74 -9.57
C PHE A 370 -14.47 -1.74 -8.74
N PHE A 371 -13.36 -2.23 -9.28
CA PHE A 371 -12.10 -2.34 -8.56
C PHE A 371 -11.16 -1.20 -8.92
N THR A 372 -10.32 -0.83 -7.96
CA THR A 372 -9.15 0.01 -8.20
C THR A 372 -7.91 -0.88 -8.28
N PRO A 373 -6.88 -0.47 -9.05
CA PRO A 373 -5.62 -1.20 -9.09
C PRO A 373 -5.06 -1.41 -7.67
N PRO A 374 -4.42 -2.57 -7.38
CA PRO A 374 -3.94 -2.89 -6.03
C PRO A 374 -2.99 -1.85 -5.42
N GLY A 375 -2.17 -1.18 -6.24
CA GLY A 375 -1.24 -0.14 -5.81
C GLY A 375 -1.80 1.28 -5.80
N GLU A 376 -3.07 1.47 -6.15
CA GLU A 376 -3.76 2.77 -6.06
C GLU A 376 -5.08 2.69 -5.26
N PRO A 377 -5.08 2.09 -4.05
CA PRO A 377 -6.27 2.03 -3.23
C PRO A 377 -6.72 3.43 -2.81
N GLN A 378 -8.02 3.61 -2.64
CA GLN A 378 -8.58 4.90 -2.21
C GLN A 378 -8.70 4.95 -0.68
N ALA A 379 -8.46 6.13 -0.09
CA ALA A 379 -8.49 6.28 1.37
C ALA A 379 -9.85 5.92 2.02
N ASP A 380 -10.96 5.99 1.28
CA ASP A 380 -12.30 5.60 1.73
C ASP A 380 -12.76 4.22 1.22
N ASP A 381 -11.87 3.48 0.55
CA ASP A 381 -12.08 2.14 0.02
C ASP A 381 -10.76 1.33 0.02
N LEU A 382 -10.03 1.41 1.14
CA LEU A 382 -8.68 0.87 1.28
C LEU A 382 -8.64 -0.65 1.06
N PHE A 383 -9.67 -1.32 1.55
CA PHE A 383 -9.84 -2.77 1.51
C PHE A 383 -10.81 -3.21 0.41
N ASN A 384 -10.76 -2.55 -0.75
CA ASN A 384 -11.54 -2.95 -1.91
C ASN A 384 -11.07 -4.34 -2.39
N PRO A 385 -11.93 -5.17 -3.00
CA PRO A 385 -11.52 -6.51 -3.42
C PRO A 385 -10.32 -6.55 -4.41
N GLY A 386 -10.05 -5.46 -5.14
CA GLY A 386 -8.84 -5.36 -5.95
C GLY A 386 -7.55 -5.59 -5.15
N VAL A 387 -7.44 -5.05 -3.93
CA VAL A 387 -6.22 -5.23 -3.12
C VAL A 387 -6.00 -6.68 -2.66
N TYR A 388 -7.07 -7.48 -2.57
CA TYR A 388 -7.02 -8.88 -2.15
C TYR A 388 -6.85 -9.80 -3.36
N GLU A 389 -7.90 -9.93 -4.17
CA GLU A 389 -7.97 -10.95 -5.19
C GLU A 389 -7.09 -10.62 -6.39
N TRP A 390 -7.07 -9.37 -6.84
CA TRP A 390 -6.20 -8.95 -7.96
C TRP A 390 -4.74 -8.91 -7.53
N GLY A 391 -4.43 -8.40 -6.33
CA GLY A 391 -3.09 -8.49 -5.74
C GLY A 391 -2.58 -9.94 -5.61
N ALA A 392 -3.45 -10.89 -5.25
CA ALA A 392 -3.07 -12.29 -5.16
C ALA A 392 -2.84 -12.95 -6.53
N LEU A 393 -3.61 -12.58 -7.55
CA LEU A 393 -3.37 -13.01 -8.94
C LEU A 393 -2.03 -12.48 -9.46
N ALA A 394 -1.66 -11.25 -9.10
CA ALA A 394 -0.33 -10.71 -9.40
C ALA A 394 0.79 -11.58 -8.79
N LEU A 395 0.66 -12.00 -7.53
CA LEU A 395 1.65 -12.89 -6.91
C LEU A 395 1.70 -14.28 -7.53
N HIS A 396 0.57 -14.77 -8.05
CA HIS A 396 0.52 -16.03 -8.79
C HIS A 396 1.21 -15.91 -10.15
N ASP A 397 0.91 -14.86 -10.91
CA ASP A 397 1.53 -14.64 -12.21
C ASP A 397 3.04 -14.39 -12.07
N LEU A 398 3.46 -13.68 -11.02
CA LEU A 398 4.87 -13.53 -10.69
C LEU A 398 5.56 -14.89 -10.46
N ARG A 399 4.87 -15.85 -9.83
CA ARG A 399 5.37 -17.23 -9.64
C ARG A 399 5.57 -17.96 -10.95
N ILE A 400 4.68 -17.73 -11.91
CA ILE A 400 4.77 -18.29 -13.25
C ILE A 400 5.98 -17.68 -13.97
N GLU A 401 6.06 -16.35 -13.98
CA GLU A 401 7.08 -15.56 -14.69
C GLU A 401 8.51 -15.93 -14.25
N VAL A 402 8.78 -15.85 -12.93
CA VAL A 402 10.13 -16.10 -12.39
C VAL A 402 10.43 -17.59 -12.17
N GLY A 403 9.38 -18.42 -12.20
CA GLY A 403 9.41 -19.84 -11.91
C GLY A 403 9.40 -20.17 -10.42
N ASP A 404 8.81 -21.33 -10.11
CA ASP A 404 8.48 -21.81 -8.75
C ASP A 404 9.62 -21.69 -7.72
N GLN A 405 10.81 -22.21 -8.03
CA GLN A 405 11.94 -22.16 -7.11
C GLN A 405 12.40 -20.72 -6.84
N THR A 406 12.43 -19.89 -7.87
CA THR A 406 12.84 -18.49 -7.77
C THR A 406 11.82 -17.70 -6.96
N TRP A 407 10.52 -17.94 -7.15
CA TRP A 407 9.48 -17.32 -6.33
C TRP A 407 9.71 -17.61 -4.85
N PHE A 408 9.96 -18.88 -4.49
CA PHE A 408 10.17 -19.24 -3.08
C PHE A 408 11.45 -18.60 -2.52
N ASP A 409 12.48 -18.46 -3.35
CA ASP A 409 13.69 -17.71 -2.98
C ASP A 409 13.42 -16.21 -2.84
N ILE A 410 12.56 -15.59 -3.68
CA ILE A 410 12.13 -14.18 -3.61
C ILE A 410 11.45 -13.93 -2.27
N VAL A 411 10.39 -14.67 -1.97
CA VAL A 411 9.57 -14.40 -0.78
C VAL A 411 10.33 -14.72 0.50
N ARG A 412 11.18 -15.75 0.49
CA ARG A 412 12.10 -16.01 1.60
C ARG A 412 13.05 -14.84 1.82
N THR A 413 13.64 -14.31 0.74
CA THR A 413 14.59 -13.20 0.81
C THR A 413 13.90 -11.91 1.26
N TYR A 414 12.69 -11.67 0.76
CA TYR A 414 11.85 -10.53 1.14
C TYR A 414 11.59 -10.54 2.65
N TYR A 415 11.06 -11.65 3.17
CA TYR A 415 10.82 -11.78 4.61
C TYR A 415 12.13 -11.67 5.43
N ASP A 416 13.20 -12.38 5.03
CA ASP A 416 14.47 -12.32 5.78
C ASP A 416 15.09 -10.92 5.83
N THR A 417 14.85 -10.11 4.80
CA THR A 417 15.35 -8.73 4.68
C THR A 417 14.55 -7.77 5.56
N TYR A 418 13.23 -7.92 5.59
CA TYR A 418 12.33 -6.93 6.19
C TYR A 418 11.64 -7.38 7.48
N GLN A 419 11.87 -8.60 7.99
CA GLN A 419 11.32 -9.08 9.26
C GLN A 419 11.51 -8.05 10.39
N GLY A 420 10.45 -7.78 11.15
CA GLY A 420 10.39 -6.73 12.18
C GLY A 420 10.32 -5.29 11.65
N GLY A 421 10.38 -5.07 10.35
CA GLY A 421 10.44 -3.75 9.70
C GLY A 421 9.14 -3.34 9.01
N ASN A 422 9.27 -2.40 8.08
CA ASN A 422 8.20 -1.85 7.26
C ASN A 422 8.62 -1.83 5.79
N VAL A 423 7.65 -1.93 4.87
CA VAL A 423 7.88 -2.08 3.42
C VAL A 423 6.96 -1.18 2.59
N ILE A 424 7.42 -0.84 1.39
CA ILE A 424 6.64 -0.29 0.27
C ILE A 424 6.66 -1.25 -0.92
N THR A 425 5.85 -1.01 -1.96
CA THR A 425 5.79 -1.89 -3.14
C THR A 425 7.16 -2.05 -3.80
N GLU A 426 7.93 -0.97 -3.92
CA GLU A 426 9.26 -0.97 -4.54
C GLU A 426 10.25 -1.91 -3.83
N ASP A 427 10.10 -2.14 -2.52
CA ASP A 427 10.94 -3.07 -1.78
C ASP A 427 10.76 -4.52 -2.26
N LEU A 428 9.53 -4.91 -2.63
CA LEU A 428 9.26 -6.22 -3.21
C LEU A 428 9.79 -6.32 -4.64
N VAL A 429 9.61 -5.27 -5.44
CA VAL A 429 10.12 -5.20 -6.82
C VAL A 429 11.64 -5.39 -6.81
N ASP A 430 12.36 -4.61 -6.01
CA ASP A 430 13.82 -4.67 -5.87
C ASP A 430 14.30 -6.09 -5.49
N ILE A 431 13.62 -6.76 -4.57
CA ILE A 431 13.96 -8.14 -4.18
C ILE A 431 13.65 -9.13 -5.30
N ALA A 432 12.49 -9.00 -5.95
CA ALA A 432 12.08 -9.88 -7.03
C ALA A 432 13.08 -9.85 -8.18
N GLU A 433 13.53 -8.67 -8.58
CA GLU A 433 14.53 -8.47 -9.64
C GLU A 433 15.91 -8.94 -9.22
N SER A 434 16.32 -8.64 -7.98
CA SER A 434 17.64 -9.04 -7.48
C SER A 434 17.80 -10.57 -7.45
N VAL A 435 16.73 -11.28 -7.06
CA VAL A 435 16.74 -12.74 -6.94
C VAL A 435 16.51 -13.43 -8.29
N SER A 436 15.59 -12.94 -9.11
CA SER A 436 15.29 -13.53 -10.44
C SER A 436 16.33 -13.19 -11.49
N GLY A 437 16.93 -12.00 -11.41
CA GLY A 437 17.75 -11.41 -12.48
C GLY A 437 16.95 -10.90 -13.67
N MET A 438 15.63 -10.77 -13.53
CA MET A 438 14.70 -10.19 -14.51
C MET A 438 14.45 -8.72 -14.17
N GLN A 439 14.05 -7.92 -15.16
CA GLN A 439 13.47 -6.58 -14.95
C GLN A 439 11.98 -6.79 -14.83
N LEU A 440 11.34 -6.32 -13.75
CA LEU A 440 9.97 -6.69 -13.42
C LEU A 440 9.06 -5.48 -13.26
N GLU A 441 9.55 -4.26 -13.46
CA GLU A 441 8.71 -3.08 -13.23
C GLU A 441 7.50 -3.03 -14.20
N SER A 442 7.61 -3.51 -15.44
CA SER A 442 6.47 -3.68 -16.36
C SER A 442 5.45 -4.69 -15.85
N PHE A 443 5.92 -5.81 -15.29
CA PHE A 443 5.07 -6.81 -14.66
C PHE A 443 4.27 -6.19 -13.52
N PHE A 444 4.94 -5.46 -12.63
CA PHE A 444 4.28 -4.79 -11.51
C PHE A 444 3.37 -3.65 -11.99
N ASP A 445 3.76 -2.85 -12.98
CA ASP A 445 2.90 -1.84 -13.60
C ASP A 445 1.61 -2.47 -14.13
N ARG A 446 1.73 -3.57 -14.87
CA ARG A 446 0.61 -4.30 -15.47
C ARG A 446 -0.38 -4.82 -14.44
N TRP A 447 0.11 -5.34 -13.32
CA TRP A 447 -0.71 -6.02 -12.32
C TRP A 447 -1.16 -5.13 -11.16
N ILE A 448 -0.35 -4.14 -10.79
CA ILE A 448 -0.52 -3.36 -9.56
C ILE A 448 -1.05 -1.96 -9.85
N TYR A 449 -0.70 -1.36 -10.99
CA TYR A 449 -1.02 0.06 -11.27
C TYR A 449 -1.93 0.28 -12.49
N ASN A 450 -2.04 -0.70 -13.39
CA ASN A 450 -2.84 -0.55 -14.61
C ASN A 450 -4.35 -0.73 -14.36
N ASP A 451 -5.21 -0.07 -15.15
CA ASP A 451 -6.68 -0.16 -15.09
C ASP A 451 -7.27 -1.24 -16.04
N TYR A 452 -6.44 -2.21 -16.45
CA TYR A 452 -6.85 -3.39 -17.23
C TYR A 452 -6.45 -4.68 -16.51
N LEU A 453 -7.34 -5.68 -16.51
CA LEU A 453 -7.02 -6.99 -15.95
C LEU A 453 -6.03 -7.72 -16.87
N ALA A 454 -4.84 -7.97 -16.35
CA ALA A 454 -3.82 -8.76 -17.02
C ALA A 454 -4.28 -10.22 -17.19
N PRO A 455 -4.05 -10.86 -18.34
CA PRO A 455 -4.38 -12.27 -18.54
C PRO A 455 -3.31 -13.19 -17.93
N ILE A 456 -3.67 -14.46 -17.71
CA ILE A 456 -2.73 -15.54 -17.32
C ILE A 456 -2.80 -16.65 -18.39
N PRO A 457 -2.01 -16.55 -19.48
CA PRO A 457 -2.11 -17.46 -20.63
C PRO A 457 -1.87 -18.95 -20.30
N GLU A 458 -1.03 -19.24 -19.32
CA GLU A 458 -0.67 -20.59 -18.87
C GLU A 458 -1.88 -21.38 -18.37
N LEU A 459 -2.90 -20.67 -17.89
CA LEU A 459 -4.16 -21.21 -17.38
C LEU A 459 -5.34 -21.02 -18.35
N ASP A 460 -5.09 -20.56 -19.60
CA ASP A 460 -6.13 -20.21 -20.58
C ASP A 460 -7.08 -19.10 -20.06
N LEU A 461 -6.57 -18.24 -19.16
CA LEU A 461 -7.27 -17.09 -18.58
C LEU A 461 -6.96 -15.85 -19.41
N VAL A 462 -7.48 -15.83 -20.64
CA VAL A 462 -7.27 -14.76 -21.62
C VAL A 462 -8.63 -14.23 -22.09
N PHE A 463 -8.78 -12.91 -22.15
CA PHE A 463 -9.96 -12.27 -22.74
C PHE A 463 -9.93 -12.34 -24.27
N ASP A 464 -11.10 -12.35 -24.91
CA ASP A 464 -11.20 -12.22 -26.37
C ASP A 464 -10.65 -10.82 -26.76
N GLY A 465 -9.54 -10.79 -27.50
CA GLY A 465 -8.82 -9.57 -27.88
C GLY A 465 -7.57 -9.25 -27.05
N HIS A 466 -7.17 -10.08 -26.07
CA HIS A 466 -5.90 -9.84 -25.35
C HIS A 466 -4.73 -10.56 -26.02
N ILE A 467 -3.62 -9.85 -26.24
CA ILE A 467 -2.38 -10.40 -26.81
C ILE A 467 -1.22 -10.04 -25.89
N VAL A 468 -0.50 -11.05 -25.40
CA VAL A 468 0.61 -10.86 -24.46
C VAL A 468 1.88 -11.47 -25.03
N GLY A 469 2.97 -10.70 -24.97
CA GLY A 469 4.31 -11.16 -25.30
C GLY A 469 5.05 -11.73 -24.09
N ASP A 470 6.36 -11.89 -24.21
CA ASP A 470 7.23 -12.40 -23.15
C ASP A 470 8.40 -11.44 -22.90
N GLU A 471 9.30 -11.76 -21.96
CA GLU A 471 10.49 -10.95 -21.64
C GLU A 471 11.58 -10.94 -22.75
N THR A 472 11.25 -11.33 -23.98
CA THR A 472 12.14 -11.31 -25.12
C THR A 472 11.55 -10.52 -26.29
N ALA A 473 12.40 -10.08 -27.22
CA ALA A 473 11.93 -9.39 -28.43
C ALA A 473 10.85 -10.18 -29.21
N ASN A 474 9.66 -9.61 -29.22
CA ASN A 474 8.41 -10.14 -29.72
C ASN A 474 7.95 -9.42 -31.00
N THR A 475 7.01 -10.05 -31.70
CA THR A 475 6.30 -9.41 -32.82
C THR A 475 4.81 -9.72 -32.68
N LEU A 476 4.06 -8.75 -32.18
CA LEU A 476 2.66 -8.88 -31.85
C LEU A 476 1.80 -8.16 -32.90
N LEU A 477 0.69 -8.79 -33.26
CA LEU A 477 -0.23 -8.26 -34.27
C LEU A 477 -1.67 -8.49 -33.79
N GLY A 478 -2.36 -7.38 -33.53
CA GLY A 478 -3.79 -7.37 -33.26
C GLY A 478 -4.62 -7.83 -34.45
N GLU A 479 -5.86 -8.20 -34.14
CA GLU A 479 -6.83 -8.75 -35.05
C GLU A 479 -7.57 -7.64 -35.83
N ARG A 480 -8.90 -7.73 -35.90
CA ARG A 480 -9.77 -6.72 -36.54
C ARG A 480 -10.83 -6.21 -35.56
N THR A 481 -10.62 -6.50 -34.29
CA THR A 481 -11.43 -6.23 -33.13
C THR A 481 -10.61 -5.40 -32.16
N ASP A 482 -11.28 -4.76 -31.22
CA ASP A 482 -10.62 -3.98 -30.17
C ASP A 482 -9.77 -4.93 -29.33
N ASP A 483 -8.45 -4.72 -29.33
CA ASP A 483 -7.49 -5.57 -28.64
C ASP A 483 -6.81 -4.83 -27.47
N VAL A 484 -6.38 -5.58 -26.45
CA VAL A 484 -5.49 -5.10 -25.38
C VAL A 484 -4.18 -5.87 -25.47
N MET A 485 -3.09 -5.17 -25.75
CA MET A 485 -1.81 -5.79 -26.06
C MET A 485 -0.74 -5.39 -25.05
N PHE A 486 -0.04 -6.37 -24.51
CA PHE A 486 1.08 -6.19 -23.59
C PHE A 486 2.32 -6.81 -24.22
N ALA A 487 3.33 -6.01 -24.56
CA ALA A 487 4.46 -6.50 -25.33
C ALA A 487 5.43 -7.36 -24.49
N GLY A 488 5.57 -7.04 -23.21
CA GLY A 488 6.46 -7.76 -22.31
C GLY A 488 7.79 -7.03 -22.14
N GLY A 489 8.88 -7.78 -22.20
CA GLY A 489 10.22 -7.21 -22.12
C GLY A 489 11.00 -7.41 -23.40
N GLY A 490 11.98 -6.54 -23.64
CA GLY A 490 12.85 -6.59 -24.81
C GLY A 490 12.29 -5.83 -26.01
N ASP A 491 13.14 -5.59 -27.01
CA ASP A 491 12.80 -4.69 -28.13
C ASP A 491 11.70 -5.26 -29.04
N ASP A 492 10.48 -4.76 -28.89
CA ASP A 492 9.27 -5.33 -29.47
C ASP A 492 8.78 -4.62 -30.73
N VAL A 493 7.97 -5.33 -31.52
CA VAL A 493 7.24 -4.75 -32.64
C VAL A 493 5.77 -5.09 -32.50
N VAL A 494 4.96 -4.10 -32.13
CA VAL A 494 3.52 -4.28 -31.90
C VAL A 494 2.72 -3.50 -32.94
N ALA A 495 1.63 -4.10 -33.42
CA ALA A 495 0.69 -3.44 -34.32
C ALA A 495 -0.76 -3.71 -33.92
N GLY A 496 -1.54 -2.64 -33.71
CA GLY A 496 -2.99 -2.61 -33.43
C GLY A 496 -3.81 -3.52 -34.34
N GLY A 497 -3.52 -3.45 -35.63
CA GLY A 497 -4.29 -4.19 -36.62
C GLY A 497 -5.54 -3.42 -37.01
N GLY A 498 -6.68 -3.73 -36.42
CA GLY A 498 -7.96 -3.09 -36.72
C GLY A 498 -8.83 -3.08 -35.48
N GLY A 499 -9.41 -1.97 -35.08
CA GLY A 499 -10.21 -1.93 -33.86
C GLY A 499 -10.02 -0.60 -33.16
N ASP A 500 -10.50 -0.49 -31.93
CA ASP A 500 -10.06 0.56 -31.01
C ASP A 500 -9.10 -0.10 -29.99
N ASP A 501 -7.81 -0.15 -30.31
CA ASP A 501 -6.84 -0.95 -29.54
C ASP A 501 -6.20 -0.17 -28.38
N VAL A 502 -5.71 -0.94 -27.39
CA VAL A 502 -4.84 -0.48 -26.31
C VAL A 502 -3.52 -1.24 -26.41
N ILE A 503 -2.42 -0.52 -26.57
CA ILE A 503 -1.09 -1.12 -26.70
C ILE A 503 -0.22 -0.64 -25.55
N PHE A 504 0.39 -1.60 -24.85
CA PHE A 504 1.41 -1.44 -23.82
C PHE A 504 2.75 -1.96 -24.36
N GLY A 505 3.69 -1.05 -24.62
CA GLY A 505 5.06 -1.40 -25.06
C GLY A 505 5.85 -2.14 -23.97
N GLU A 506 5.64 -1.77 -22.71
CA GLU A 506 6.43 -2.33 -21.61
C GLU A 506 7.95 -2.11 -21.82
N PHE A 507 8.84 -3.02 -21.45
CA PHE A 507 10.27 -2.70 -21.47
C PHE A 507 10.94 -2.97 -22.81
N GLY A 508 11.86 -2.11 -23.21
CA GLY A 508 12.72 -2.35 -24.37
C GLY A 508 12.74 -1.14 -25.29
N ASP A 509 13.51 -1.20 -26.37
CA ASP A 509 13.42 -0.20 -27.43
C ASP A 509 12.39 -0.66 -28.48
N ASP A 510 11.13 -0.27 -28.30
CA ASP A 510 9.97 -0.78 -29.01
C ASP A 510 9.59 0.01 -30.25
N ILE A 511 8.85 -0.67 -31.12
CA ILE A 511 8.18 -0.05 -32.26
C ILE A 511 6.69 -0.37 -32.20
N LEU A 512 5.93 0.60 -31.69
CA LEU A 512 4.49 0.50 -31.51
C LEU A 512 3.77 1.19 -32.68
N ARG A 513 2.77 0.51 -33.25
CA ARG A 513 1.94 1.05 -34.32
C ARG A 513 0.47 0.90 -33.98
N GLY A 514 -0.22 2.02 -33.83
CA GLY A 514 -1.65 2.06 -33.76
C GLY A 514 -2.34 1.90 -35.11
N ASP A 515 -3.66 2.14 -35.11
CA ASP A 515 -4.56 1.85 -36.23
C ASP A 515 -5.43 3.06 -36.65
N ARG A 516 -6.74 2.92 -36.90
CA ARG A 516 -7.67 4.01 -37.27
C ARG A 516 -8.45 4.60 -36.09
N ASN A 517 -8.41 4.01 -34.90
CA ASN A 517 -9.18 4.50 -33.74
C ASN A 517 -8.54 4.08 -32.40
N ASN A 518 -7.22 3.95 -32.31
CA ASN A 518 -6.59 3.53 -31.07
C ASN A 518 -6.96 4.47 -29.92
N ARG A 519 -7.39 3.89 -28.80
CA ARG A 519 -7.82 4.70 -27.64
C ARG A 519 -6.63 5.14 -26.81
N SER A 520 -5.56 4.34 -26.80
CA SER A 520 -4.33 4.60 -26.05
C SER A 520 -3.18 3.73 -26.55
N VAL A 521 -2.07 4.34 -26.93
CA VAL A 521 -0.76 3.67 -26.98
C VAL A 521 0.04 4.21 -25.81
N GLN A 522 0.08 3.44 -24.73
CA GLN A 522 0.97 3.77 -23.61
C GLN A 522 2.22 2.93 -23.83
N ASN A 523 3.40 3.53 -23.92
CA ASN A 523 4.55 2.74 -23.52
C ASN A 523 4.35 2.27 -22.09
N GLY A 524 4.80 1.05 -21.82
CA GLY A 524 5.06 0.68 -20.45
C GLY A 524 6.49 1.11 -20.15
N ALA A 525 6.78 1.45 -18.90
CA ALA A 525 8.15 1.51 -18.38
C ALA A 525 9.23 2.25 -19.24
N THR A 526 10.46 1.74 -19.26
CA THR A 526 11.66 2.41 -19.77
C THR A 526 12.12 1.87 -21.14
N GLY A 527 12.54 2.73 -22.08
CA GLY A 527 12.93 2.38 -23.45
C GLY A 527 13.21 3.59 -24.34
N ASP A 528 14.03 3.49 -25.40
CA ASP A 528 14.10 4.52 -26.44
C ASP A 528 13.12 4.15 -27.59
N ASP A 529 11.86 4.53 -27.48
CA ASP A 529 10.78 3.94 -28.27
C ASP A 529 10.39 4.71 -29.53
N ILE A 530 9.68 4.03 -30.42
CA ILE A 530 9.11 4.61 -31.64
C ILE A 530 7.61 4.30 -31.71
N ILE A 531 6.79 5.30 -31.43
CA ILE A 531 5.33 5.17 -31.40
C ILE A 531 4.69 5.91 -32.57
N TYR A 532 3.85 5.20 -33.32
CA TYR A 532 2.99 5.77 -34.37
C TYR A 532 1.52 5.62 -33.95
N GLY A 533 0.80 6.74 -33.76
CA GLY A 533 -0.63 6.77 -33.44
C GLY A 533 -1.47 6.21 -34.58
N GLY A 534 -1.26 6.74 -35.78
CA GLY A 534 -1.89 6.26 -37.00
C GLY A 534 -2.96 7.23 -37.48
N ALA A 535 -4.21 6.80 -37.53
CA ALA A 535 -5.31 7.72 -37.79
C ALA A 535 -6.27 7.65 -36.61
N GLY A 536 -6.97 8.74 -36.32
CA GLY A 536 -7.90 8.80 -35.21
C GLY A 536 -7.38 9.72 -34.11
N ARG A 537 -8.11 9.80 -33.00
CA ARG A 537 -7.71 10.67 -31.90
C ARG A 537 -6.98 9.84 -30.85
N ASP A 538 -5.67 9.80 -30.98
CA ASP A 538 -4.82 8.94 -30.20
C ASP A 538 -4.38 9.59 -28.90
N ARG A 539 -4.10 8.74 -27.92
CA ARG A 539 -3.42 9.11 -26.67
C ARG A 539 -2.10 8.37 -26.64
N ILE A 540 -1.00 9.10 -26.67
CA ILE A 540 0.35 8.55 -26.82
C ILE A 540 1.19 8.97 -25.62
N GLY A 541 1.77 8.01 -24.90
CA GLY A 541 2.72 8.27 -23.80
C GLY A 541 4.04 7.56 -24.03
N GLY A 542 5.16 8.30 -23.95
CA GLY A 542 6.53 7.80 -24.07
C GLY A 542 7.05 7.10 -22.82
N LYS A 543 6.61 7.55 -21.63
CA LYS A 543 7.09 7.08 -20.32
C LYS A 543 8.56 7.39 -20.07
N GLY A 544 9.45 6.40 -20.04
CA GLY A 544 10.85 6.63 -19.69
C GLY A 544 11.78 6.35 -20.84
N GLY A 545 12.74 7.22 -21.12
CA GLY A 545 13.74 7.06 -22.19
C GLY A 545 13.57 8.11 -23.29
N ASN A 546 14.32 8.04 -24.39
CA ASN A 546 14.34 9.11 -25.39
C ASN A 546 13.51 8.73 -26.62
N ASP A 547 12.26 9.13 -26.61
CA ASP A 547 11.25 8.58 -27.50
C ASP A 547 11.08 9.35 -28.80
N LYS A 548 10.46 8.68 -29.77
CA LYS A 548 9.95 9.28 -31.00
C LYS A 548 8.46 9.01 -31.12
N LEU A 549 7.68 10.05 -30.84
CA LEU A 549 6.24 9.99 -30.76
C LEU A 549 5.62 10.71 -31.97
N TYR A 550 4.86 9.96 -32.76
CA TYR A 550 4.19 10.44 -33.96
C TYR A 550 2.67 10.28 -33.81
N GLY A 551 1.91 11.39 -33.76
CA GLY A 551 0.43 11.35 -33.73
C GLY A 551 -0.18 10.91 -35.07
N ASP A 552 0.44 11.35 -36.16
CA ASP A 552 0.08 11.06 -37.56
C ASP A 552 -1.18 11.81 -38.08
N GLU A 553 -2.41 11.27 -38.01
CA GLU A 553 -3.64 11.91 -38.53
C GLU A 553 -4.74 12.07 -37.47
N ASP A 554 -5.42 13.24 -37.49
CA ASP A 554 -6.49 13.71 -36.58
C ASP A 554 -5.94 14.37 -35.29
N ASP A 555 -6.81 14.75 -34.33
CA ASP A 555 -6.42 15.55 -33.16
C ASP A 555 -5.95 14.66 -32.00
N ASP A 556 -4.65 14.64 -31.72
CA ASP A 556 -4.00 13.73 -30.78
C ASP A 556 -3.62 14.37 -29.44
N LEU A 557 -3.29 13.52 -28.47
CA LEU A 557 -2.74 13.93 -27.18
C LEU A 557 -1.48 13.12 -26.86
N ILE A 558 -0.34 13.80 -26.78
CA ILE A 558 0.99 13.18 -26.71
C ILE A 558 1.74 13.67 -25.46
N TRP A 559 2.28 12.72 -24.69
CA TRP A 559 3.15 12.94 -23.53
C TRP A 559 4.51 12.28 -23.76
N GLY A 560 5.59 13.06 -23.69
CA GLY A 560 6.98 12.55 -23.69
C GLY A 560 7.33 11.86 -22.37
N ASP A 561 6.89 12.44 -21.26
CA ASP A 561 7.15 11.99 -19.90
C ASP A 561 8.61 12.19 -19.46
N ASN A 562 9.46 11.16 -19.37
CA ASN A 562 10.83 11.28 -18.86
C ASN A 562 11.87 10.96 -19.94
N GLY A 563 12.56 11.96 -20.48
CA GLY A 563 13.73 11.77 -21.36
C GLY A 563 13.96 12.93 -22.32
N ASP A 564 14.91 12.81 -23.25
CA ASP A 564 15.07 13.80 -24.33
C ASP A 564 14.21 13.37 -25.54
N ASP A 565 12.92 13.76 -25.55
CA ASP A 565 11.96 13.21 -26.50
C ASP A 565 11.83 13.99 -27.82
N LEU A 566 11.33 13.32 -28.86
CA LEU A 566 10.89 13.94 -30.11
C LEU A 566 9.40 13.73 -30.29
N LEU A 567 8.64 14.82 -30.23
CA LEU A 567 7.19 14.82 -30.39
C LEU A 567 6.80 15.47 -31.72
N TRP A 568 6.07 14.73 -32.53
CA TRP A 568 5.49 15.19 -33.79
C TRP A 568 4.00 14.85 -33.82
N GLY A 569 3.15 15.87 -33.57
CA GLY A 569 1.68 15.72 -33.63
C GLY A 569 1.21 15.22 -34.99
N GLY A 570 1.61 15.90 -36.06
CA GLY A 570 1.25 15.52 -37.42
C GLY A 570 0.00 16.28 -37.84
N ARG A 571 -0.88 15.64 -38.61
CA ARG A 571 -2.06 16.33 -39.14
C ARG A 571 -3.17 16.40 -38.09
N GLY A 572 -3.31 17.53 -37.42
CA GLY A 572 -4.30 17.68 -36.37
C GLY A 572 -4.25 19.04 -35.72
N ASN A 573 -5.02 19.24 -34.66
CA ASN A 573 -4.69 20.25 -33.67
C ASN A 573 -4.35 19.49 -32.39
N ASP A 574 -3.07 19.19 -32.22
CA ASP A 574 -2.64 18.20 -31.24
C ASP A 574 -2.31 18.84 -29.89
N GLY A 575 -2.44 18.08 -28.82
CA GLY A 575 -2.00 18.49 -27.48
C GLY A 575 -0.67 17.82 -27.14
N LEU A 576 0.37 18.60 -26.87
CA LEU A 576 1.72 18.10 -26.62
C LEU A 576 2.20 18.47 -25.22
N TYR A 577 2.80 17.50 -24.53
CA TYR A 577 3.46 17.64 -23.23
C TYR A 577 4.84 17.00 -23.34
N GLY A 578 5.91 17.77 -23.11
CA GLY A 578 7.28 17.24 -23.15
C GLY A 578 7.62 16.43 -21.89
N GLY A 579 7.29 16.95 -20.72
CA GLY A 579 7.66 16.35 -19.45
C GLY A 579 9.07 16.75 -18.97
N GLN A 580 9.81 15.80 -18.42
CA GLN A 580 11.17 15.96 -17.93
C GLN A 580 12.18 15.63 -19.02
N GLY A 581 13.25 16.42 -19.11
CA GLY A 581 14.33 16.21 -20.07
C GLY A 581 14.26 17.23 -21.19
N ARG A 582 15.09 17.09 -22.23
CA ARG A 582 15.20 18.10 -23.28
C ARG A 582 14.49 17.67 -24.54
N ASP A 583 13.29 18.21 -24.69
CA ASP A 583 12.36 17.75 -25.72
C ASP A 583 12.46 18.56 -27.00
N THR A 584 12.09 17.89 -28.11
CA THR A 584 12.03 18.44 -29.46
C THR A 584 10.62 18.37 -29.99
N PHE A 585 9.94 19.52 -30.08
CA PHE A 585 8.60 19.63 -30.66
C PHE A 585 8.69 19.98 -32.15
N VAL A 586 8.27 19.07 -33.02
CA VAL A 586 8.42 19.21 -34.48
C VAL A 586 7.37 20.17 -35.04
N LEU A 587 7.84 21.15 -35.82
CA LEU A 587 7.01 22.12 -36.53
C LEU A 587 7.03 21.83 -38.05
N ALA A 588 5.84 21.69 -38.62
CA ALA A 588 5.66 21.43 -40.04
C ALA A 588 4.47 22.23 -40.61
N PRO A 589 4.62 22.92 -41.75
CA PRO A 589 3.49 23.60 -42.39
C PRO A 589 2.47 22.64 -42.99
N GLY A 590 1.19 22.99 -42.91
CA GLY A 590 0.08 22.24 -43.51
C GLY A 590 -0.39 21.03 -42.70
N GLU A 591 0.01 20.98 -41.43
CA GLU A 591 -0.28 19.89 -40.50
C GLU A 591 -1.32 20.31 -39.45
N GLY A 592 -1.38 21.60 -39.09
CA GLY A 592 -2.47 22.16 -38.31
C GLY A 592 -1.93 23.10 -37.23
N THR A 593 -2.66 23.24 -36.12
CA THR A 593 -2.28 24.16 -35.04
C THR A 593 -2.23 23.43 -33.71
N ASP A 594 -1.03 23.09 -33.27
CA ASP A 594 -0.83 22.31 -32.04
C ASP A 594 -0.85 23.20 -30.80
N SER A 595 -1.14 22.61 -29.64
CA SER A 595 -1.13 23.23 -28.33
C SER A 595 -0.06 22.56 -27.46
N LEU A 596 0.88 23.36 -26.95
CA LEU A 596 2.00 22.88 -26.13
C LEU A 596 1.89 23.42 -24.71
N TYR A 597 1.85 22.54 -23.71
CA TYR A 597 1.41 22.90 -22.36
C TYR A 597 2.52 23.14 -21.33
N ASP A 598 3.74 22.64 -21.55
CA ASP A 598 4.80 22.59 -20.53
C ASP A 598 6.21 22.95 -21.03
N PHE A 599 6.31 23.65 -22.16
CA PHE A 599 7.61 24.04 -22.74
C PHE A 599 8.53 24.79 -21.76
N THR A 600 9.68 24.21 -21.47
CA THR A 600 10.73 24.74 -20.61
C THR A 600 11.80 25.47 -21.42
N GLN A 601 11.70 26.80 -21.49
CA GLN A 601 12.65 27.61 -22.27
C GLN A 601 14.12 27.43 -21.84
N GLY A 602 14.99 27.14 -22.81
CA GLY A 602 16.43 26.95 -22.60
C GLY A 602 16.81 25.53 -22.19
N GLN A 603 15.82 24.68 -22.00
CA GLN A 603 15.93 23.24 -21.98
C GLN A 603 15.43 22.73 -23.35
N ASP A 604 14.14 22.88 -23.61
CA ASP A 604 13.46 22.33 -24.79
C ASP A 604 13.70 23.15 -26.06
N VAL A 605 13.43 22.51 -27.20
CA VAL A 605 13.63 23.10 -28.53
C VAL A 605 12.48 22.80 -29.50
N PHE A 606 12.31 23.68 -30.48
CA PHE A 606 11.43 23.44 -31.63
C PHE A 606 12.23 22.84 -32.79
N GLY A 607 11.79 21.67 -33.28
CA GLY A 607 12.33 21.02 -34.46
C GLY A 607 11.76 21.59 -35.75
N LEU A 608 12.59 22.17 -36.61
CA LEU A 608 12.18 22.70 -37.90
C LEU A 608 12.38 21.67 -39.01
N THR A 609 11.29 21.25 -39.66
CA THR A 609 11.34 20.44 -40.88
C THR A 609 12.03 21.21 -42.03
N GLN A 610 12.45 20.50 -43.09
CA GLN A 610 13.24 21.08 -44.20
C GLN A 610 12.59 22.29 -44.91
N ALA A 611 11.29 22.48 -44.77
CA ALA A 611 10.56 23.63 -45.33
C ALA A 611 10.73 24.93 -44.52
N LEU A 612 11.22 24.83 -43.28
CA LEU A 612 11.27 25.94 -42.32
C LEU A 612 12.70 26.41 -42.03
N SER A 613 12.79 27.68 -41.62
CA SER A 613 13.98 28.30 -41.03
C SER A 613 13.52 29.31 -39.99
N PHE A 614 14.31 29.53 -38.93
CA PHE A 614 13.97 30.49 -37.88
C PHE A 614 13.61 31.87 -38.43
N GLU A 615 14.33 32.35 -39.46
CA GLU A 615 14.10 33.66 -40.07
C GLU A 615 12.78 33.76 -40.84
N ALA A 616 12.14 32.63 -41.15
CA ALA A 616 10.86 32.58 -41.86
C ALA A 616 9.66 32.53 -40.90
N LEU A 617 9.88 32.35 -39.60
CA LEU A 617 8.83 32.29 -38.59
C LEU A 617 8.42 33.69 -38.12
N SER A 618 7.16 33.80 -37.71
CA SER A 618 6.62 34.97 -37.03
C SER A 618 6.07 34.57 -35.67
N PHE A 619 6.16 35.50 -34.72
CA PHE A 619 5.83 35.27 -33.31
C PHE A 619 4.82 36.30 -32.83
N ALA A 620 3.75 35.84 -32.20
CA ALA A 620 2.74 36.69 -31.59
C ALA A 620 2.39 36.20 -30.19
N THR A 621 2.04 37.12 -29.30
CA THR A 621 1.56 36.77 -27.95
C THR A 621 0.13 37.23 -27.80
N VAL A 622 -0.76 36.30 -27.45
CA VAL A 622 -2.19 36.54 -27.22
C VAL A 622 -2.54 36.09 -25.81
N GLY A 623 -2.67 37.03 -24.88
CA GLY A 623 -2.84 36.70 -23.46
C GLY A 623 -1.55 36.11 -22.89
N THR A 624 -1.62 34.88 -22.37
CA THR A 624 -0.46 34.09 -21.94
C THR A 624 0.09 33.19 -23.04
N THR A 625 -0.63 33.03 -24.17
CA THR A 625 -0.24 32.11 -25.24
C THR A 625 0.76 32.75 -26.21
N THR A 626 1.82 32.02 -26.56
CA THR A 626 2.77 32.39 -27.61
C THR A 626 2.50 31.58 -28.87
N GLN A 627 2.17 32.26 -29.97
CA GLN A 627 1.92 31.67 -31.28
C GLN A 627 3.19 31.73 -32.14
N ILE A 628 3.57 30.57 -32.70
CA ILE A 628 4.62 30.46 -33.72
C ILE A 628 3.93 30.18 -35.06
N SER A 629 4.21 31.00 -36.05
CA SER A 629 3.51 30.96 -37.34
C SER A 629 4.48 30.97 -38.52
N PHE A 630 4.11 30.28 -39.59
CA PHE A 630 4.78 30.35 -40.89
C PHE A 630 3.79 30.87 -41.93
N GLU A 631 4.17 31.94 -42.63
CA GLU A 631 3.24 32.70 -43.49
C GLU A 631 1.96 33.14 -42.74
N ASP A 632 0.79 32.69 -43.17
CA ASP A 632 -0.52 33.01 -42.56
C ASP A 632 -1.05 31.86 -41.68
N GLU A 633 -0.26 30.81 -41.45
CA GLU A 633 -0.61 29.61 -40.69
C GLU A 633 0.03 29.61 -39.30
N VAL A 634 -0.76 29.37 -38.25
CA VAL A 634 -0.25 29.13 -36.90
C VAL A 634 0.13 27.66 -36.82
N LEU A 635 1.41 27.39 -36.54
CA LEU A 635 1.92 26.02 -36.43
C LEU A 635 1.71 25.47 -35.02
N ILE A 636 2.00 26.28 -33.99
CA ILE A 636 1.88 25.87 -32.60
C ILE A 636 1.54 27.05 -31.68
N GLU A 637 0.77 26.76 -30.63
CA GLU A 637 0.38 27.62 -29.54
C GLU A 637 1.01 27.11 -28.23
N VAL A 638 1.99 27.83 -27.70
CA VAL A 638 2.60 27.52 -26.40
C VAL A 638 1.77 28.15 -25.30
N ILE A 639 1.19 27.32 -24.43
CA ILE A 639 0.22 27.67 -23.39
C ILE A 639 0.92 28.06 -22.08
N ASP A 640 1.88 28.99 -22.15
CA ASP A 640 2.39 29.76 -21.01
C ASP A 640 3.15 31.00 -21.50
N PHE A 641 3.34 31.99 -20.61
CA PHE A 641 4.07 33.20 -20.93
C PHE A 641 5.55 32.89 -21.18
N MET A 642 5.91 32.81 -22.45
CA MET A 642 7.29 32.72 -22.89
C MET A 642 7.99 34.08 -22.83
N THR A 643 9.29 34.08 -22.50
CA THR A 643 10.13 35.23 -22.84
C THR A 643 10.38 35.27 -24.35
N ALA A 644 11.20 36.20 -24.85
CA ALA A 644 11.46 36.29 -26.29
C ALA A 644 12.25 35.07 -26.78
N LEU A 645 11.64 34.28 -27.69
CA LEU A 645 12.30 33.17 -28.37
C LEU A 645 13.47 33.67 -29.24
N SER A 646 14.51 32.83 -29.38
CA SER A 646 15.70 33.11 -30.18
C SER A 646 16.09 31.90 -31.03
N SER A 647 17.03 32.07 -31.95
CA SER A 647 17.46 30.98 -32.84
C SER A 647 18.10 29.78 -32.12
N THR A 648 18.42 29.88 -30.83
CA THR A 648 18.91 28.75 -30.03
C THR A 648 17.80 27.81 -29.57
N ASP A 649 16.55 28.29 -29.58
CA ASP A 649 15.37 27.53 -29.18
C ASP A 649 14.85 26.68 -30.35
N PHE A 650 15.59 26.63 -31.47
CA PHE A 650 15.22 25.95 -32.70
C PHE A 650 16.38 25.09 -33.21
N VAL A 651 16.05 23.89 -33.66
CA VAL A 651 16.99 22.94 -34.27
C VAL A 651 16.44 22.46 -35.61
N SER A 652 17.29 22.04 -36.53
CA SER A 652 16.83 21.40 -37.77
C SER A 652 16.62 19.91 -37.53
N VAL A 653 15.45 19.40 -37.89
CA VAL A 653 15.12 17.96 -37.88
C VAL A 653 14.98 17.47 -39.33
N VAL A 654 15.35 16.20 -39.58
CA VAL A 654 15.52 15.64 -40.94
C VAL A 654 14.20 15.31 -41.59
#